data_AF-A0A0W0Z2C7-F1
#
_entry.id   AF-A0A0W0Z2C7-F1
#
_cell.length_a   1.000
_cell.length_b   1.000
_cell.length_c   1.000
_cell.angle_alpha   90.00
_cell.angle_beta   90.00
_cell.angle_gamma   90.00
#
_symmetry.space_group_name_H-M   'P 1'
#
loop_
_entity.id
_entity.type
_entity.pdbx_description
1 polymer ?
#
loop_
_entity_poly.entity_id
_entity_poly.type
_entity_poly.pdbx_seq_one_letter_code
_entity_poly.pdbx_strand_id
1 'polypeptide(L)'
;MSKKALYNLIRMNHGTTTFALPSGIYLADKTHTSGGRYFLFELPNVNKTRIDDLVLSSHHVSVYESPTGKIDLKSQYHYTAFFHNAAGEEFRLHVFFDSRDFLVTAPLLSVLREGKYEPVNSDDLDEVFAHLATTACSELVTFLRAAQKSKAAALQLQFKELENRLEPLSSDPVKNKKEYLEIIARQIQVLDELSKISNQASDVIKQMRWLITSKEIIESGEFQSESVSEHEDESLNAEPKGTHPKDETTPAKRKDKRSKKGKVAKATPKVKIQRAISDEVADLKLKFTMVPRLAGVTQLNLLNELYVILKEKEWLVELKERTATVRDLSDLRILRSSIEKSAGELLQRFLLQSDFNNAELLNQFYHLLPENMLLLALQSNRHQLLDFLLKHNIAPLNCKNLTIKSVTYSSMTDYFFNGPASDEQKMACLDVLIKRGASLMDIDNKTGLPYAALLLFQQTHPLRAVLERNQELTLNSIQFYSKMNQVLRSLTPESRAINVDTLIENNKDSIVLLRQRIALHQQHDPKLELSLGHELVHQLETDPEISYQAGRIRREVALLIPRVREVTSKRDLANLTTINFDLLVIGINGLSSLAYIPPLEDLKRTTVRLQLAILEYLSLVDEVINFPKALVGVNLHARKESKQLKALKRRTMEIDNRIVEIKTMLTYAYRELLETHLKKMISEERSALSEAIRSKAVLDEKIAVLTQDVQAEDLQRPETGSDDKKEVSSLRSAVTFFASDARVSASSVSDNVADSDLSSGSDEKLVNTEDTNIAPSGTCLTQ
;
A
#
# COMPACT_ATOMS: atom_id res chain seq x y z
N MET A 1 -2.18 -17.29 11.87
CA MET A 1 -1.39 -16.64 12.95
C MET A 1 -2.24 -16.55 14.22
N SER A 2 -1.65 -16.75 15.40
CA SER A 2 -2.38 -16.59 16.67
C SER A 2 -2.68 -15.11 16.89
N LYS A 3 -3.94 -14.72 16.69
CA LYS A 3 -4.40 -13.32 16.81
C LYS A 3 -4.21 -12.76 18.21
N LYS A 4 -4.12 -13.64 19.21
CA LYS A 4 -4.02 -13.31 20.64
C LYS A 4 -2.61 -13.48 21.19
N ALA A 5 -1.58 -13.64 20.33
CA ALA A 5 -0.25 -13.97 20.82
C ALA A 5 0.34 -12.93 21.77
N LEU A 6 0.26 -11.64 21.45
CA LEU A 6 0.69 -10.58 22.38
C LEU A 6 -0.18 -10.53 23.65
N TYR A 7 -1.50 -10.61 23.50
CA TYR A 7 -2.41 -10.62 24.67
C TYR A 7 -2.07 -11.78 25.64
N ASN A 8 -1.88 -12.98 25.10
CA ASN A 8 -1.52 -14.17 25.87
C ASN A 8 -0.14 -14.02 26.52
N LEU A 9 0.84 -13.47 25.80
CA LEU A 9 2.17 -13.17 26.34
C LEU A 9 2.09 -12.21 27.52
N ILE A 10 1.36 -11.10 27.37
CA ILE A 10 1.18 -10.11 28.43
C ILE A 10 0.48 -10.77 29.61
N ARG A 11 -0.64 -11.47 29.39
CA ARG A 11 -1.37 -12.19 30.43
C ARG A 11 -0.51 -13.21 31.19
N MET A 12 0.39 -13.92 30.50
CA MET A 12 1.27 -14.91 31.12
C MET A 12 2.36 -14.27 31.99
N ASN A 13 2.78 -13.04 31.67
CA ASN A 13 3.87 -12.35 32.36
C ASN A 13 3.38 -11.26 33.32
N HIS A 14 2.12 -10.83 33.20
CA HIS A 14 1.51 -9.81 34.03
C HIS A 14 1.52 -10.25 35.51
N GLY A 15 2.15 -9.46 36.37
CA GLY A 15 2.34 -9.77 37.79
C GLY A 15 3.61 -10.56 38.12
N THR A 16 4.46 -10.88 37.13
CA THR A 16 5.79 -11.45 37.39
C THR A 16 6.82 -10.34 37.62
N THR A 17 7.77 -10.55 38.53
CA THR A 17 8.86 -9.58 38.81
C THR A 17 9.78 -9.35 37.61
N THR A 18 9.81 -10.28 36.67
CA THR A 18 10.64 -10.24 35.45
C THR A 18 10.04 -9.41 34.32
N PHE A 19 8.77 -8.99 34.42
CA PHE A 19 8.09 -8.21 33.38
C PHE A 19 8.15 -6.71 33.67
N ALA A 20 9.36 -6.17 33.72
CA ALA A 20 9.60 -4.74 33.90
C ALA A 20 9.37 -4.00 32.57
N LEU A 21 8.34 -3.17 32.51
CA LEU A 21 8.04 -2.35 31.33
C LEU A 21 9.10 -1.26 31.13
N PRO A 22 9.26 -0.76 29.89
CA PRO A 22 10.10 0.40 29.63
C PRO A 22 9.67 1.63 30.44
N SER A 23 10.61 2.54 30.69
CA SER A 23 10.39 3.68 31.58
C SER A 23 9.30 4.61 31.04
N GLY A 24 8.38 5.05 31.92
CA GLY A 24 7.29 5.97 31.54
C GLY A 24 6.11 5.31 30.82
N ILE A 25 6.11 3.99 30.65
CA ILE A 25 4.97 3.24 30.10
C ILE A 25 4.16 2.61 31.22
N TYR A 26 2.86 2.89 31.26
CA TYR A 26 1.94 2.36 32.26
C TYR A 26 0.98 1.34 31.65
N LEU A 27 0.87 0.17 32.28
CA LEU A 27 -0.03 -0.90 31.86
C LEU A 27 -1.28 -0.96 32.73
N ALA A 28 -2.44 -0.93 32.08
CA ALA A 28 -3.74 -1.14 32.70
C ALA A 28 -4.47 -2.33 32.05
N ASP A 29 -5.08 -3.19 32.87
CA ASP A 29 -6.05 -4.19 32.44
C ASP A 29 -7.44 -3.53 32.43
N LYS A 30 -8.04 -3.41 31.24
CA LYS A 30 -9.31 -2.71 31.01
C LYS A 30 -10.33 -3.62 30.33
N THR A 31 -11.60 -3.25 30.46
CA THR A 31 -12.71 -3.91 29.77
C THR A 31 -13.40 -2.90 28.85
N HIS A 32 -13.54 -3.27 27.58
CA HIS A 32 -14.22 -2.46 26.57
C HIS A 32 -15.73 -2.41 26.85
N THR A 33 -16.44 -1.42 26.31
CA THR A 33 -17.90 -1.26 26.51
C THR A 33 -18.71 -2.47 26.02
N SER A 34 -18.16 -3.24 25.08
CA SER A 34 -18.73 -4.50 24.60
C SER A 34 -18.43 -5.73 25.49
N GLY A 35 -17.75 -5.54 26.63
CA GLY A 35 -17.37 -6.60 27.57
C GLY A 35 -16.05 -7.32 27.25
N GLY A 36 -15.39 -6.99 26.13
CA GLY A 36 -14.10 -7.57 25.76
C GLY A 36 -12.94 -7.03 26.61
N ARG A 37 -12.09 -7.90 27.15
CA ARG A 37 -10.88 -7.50 27.90
C ARG A 37 -9.76 -7.06 26.95
N TYR A 38 -8.97 -6.10 27.40
CA TYR A 38 -7.80 -5.63 26.68
C TYR A 38 -6.76 -5.03 27.63
N PHE A 39 -5.50 -5.09 27.23
CA PHE A 39 -4.42 -4.37 27.90
C PHE A 39 -4.25 -3.01 27.23
N LEU A 40 -4.16 -1.96 28.03
CA LEU A 40 -3.87 -0.60 27.58
C LEU A 40 -2.51 -0.17 28.12
N PHE A 41 -1.61 0.24 27.23
CA PHE A 41 -0.31 0.81 27.53
C PHE A 41 -0.35 2.31 27.28
N GLU A 42 -0.36 3.12 28.33
CA GLU A 42 -0.23 4.57 28.21
C GLU A 42 1.22 4.90 27.86
N LEU A 43 1.40 5.64 26.77
CA LEU A 43 2.72 6.01 26.26
C LEU A 43 3.11 7.42 26.75
N PRO A 44 4.40 7.67 26.99
CA PRO A 44 4.86 8.97 27.49
C PRO A 44 4.75 10.05 26.41
N ASN A 45 4.08 11.16 26.73
CA ASN A 45 3.98 12.32 25.84
C ASN A 45 5.20 13.24 26.04
N VAL A 46 6.37 12.79 25.60
CA VAL A 46 7.66 13.45 25.88
C VAL A 46 7.79 14.80 25.16
N ASN A 47 7.14 14.96 24.00
CA ASN A 47 7.20 16.17 23.18
C ASN A 47 5.80 16.59 22.71
N LYS A 48 5.52 17.90 22.68
CA LYS A 48 4.32 18.48 22.03
C LYS A 48 4.40 18.23 20.53
N THR A 49 4.06 17.02 20.12
CA THR A 49 4.09 16.60 18.72
C THR A 49 2.97 17.32 18.00
N ARG A 50 3.32 18.02 16.92
CA ARG A 50 2.37 18.76 16.08
C ARG A 50 2.45 18.22 14.66
N ILE A 51 1.29 17.87 14.10
CA ILE A 51 1.13 17.46 12.70
C ILE A 51 0.15 18.43 12.09
N ASP A 52 0.64 19.33 11.25
CA ASP A 52 -0.15 20.43 10.68
C ASP A 52 -0.80 21.32 11.76
N ASP A 53 -2.13 21.43 11.80
CA ASP A 53 -2.89 22.15 12.82
C ASP A 53 -3.21 21.29 14.06
N LEU A 54 -2.87 20.00 14.04
CA LEU A 54 -3.18 19.03 15.09
C LEU A 54 -2.07 18.93 16.13
N VAL A 55 -2.41 19.11 17.41
CA VAL A 55 -1.50 18.98 18.55
C VAL A 55 -1.82 17.71 19.33
N LEU A 56 -0.83 16.82 19.48
CA LEU A 56 -0.97 15.57 20.21
C LEU A 56 -1.19 15.81 21.72
N SER A 57 -2.32 15.35 22.24
CA SER A 57 -2.69 15.50 23.65
C SER A 57 -2.37 14.25 24.49
N SER A 58 -2.69 13.06 23.96
CA SER A 58 -2.42 11.79 24.61
C SER A 58 -2.39 10.66 23.58
N HIS A 59 -1.74 9.55 23.92
CA HIS A 59 -1.69 8.37 23.09
C HIS A 59 -1.44 7.10 23.90
N HIS A 60 -1.84 5.96 23.34
CA HIS A 60 -1.71 4.67 23.99
C HIS A 60 -1.69 3.53 22.97
N VAL A 61 -1.27 2.34 23.42
CA VAL A 61 -1.38 1.10 22.66
C VAL A 61 -2.38 0.17 23.33
N SER A 62 -3.32 -0.37 22.56
CA SER A 62 -4.30 -1.35 23.03
C SER A 62 -4.04 -2.72 22.44
N VAL A 63 -4.07 -3.76 23.28
CA VAL A 63 -3.92 -5.17 22.90
C VAL A 63 -5.15 -5.95 23.36
N TYR A 64 -6.04 -6.28 22.43
CA TYR A 64 -7.34 -6.89 22.74
C TYR A 64 -7.26 -8.42 22.89
N GLU A 65 -8.03 -8.97 23.84
CA GLU A 65 -8.23 -10.41 23.94
C GLU A 65 -8.98 -10.95 22.74
N SER A 66 -10.03 -10.24 22.33
CA SER A 66 -10.90 -10.63 21.22
C SER A 66 -11.19 -9.40 20.36
N PRO A 67 -11.26 -9.58 19.03
CA PRO A 67 -11.50 -8.47 18.11
C PRO A 67 -12.87 -7.85 18.39
N THR A 68 -12.94 -6.53 18.48
CA THR A 68 -14.19 -5.78 18.68
C THR A 68 -14.85 -5.39 17.37
N GLY A 69 -14.06 -5.28 16.29
CA GLY A 69 -14.53 -4.99 14.93
C GLY A 69 -13.91 -5.88 13.84
N LYS A 70 -14.27 -5.61 12.58
CA LYS A 70 -13.76 -6.37 11.42
C LYS A 70 -12.27 -6.13 11.16
N ILE A 71 -11.76 -4.92 11.41
CA ILE A 71 -10.35 -4.57 11.23
C ILE A 71 -9.51 -5.27 12.30
N ASP A 72 -10.00 -5.29 13.55
CA ASP A 72 -9.39 -6.01 14.68
C ASP A 72 -9.16 -7.50 14.44
N LEU A 73 -9.90 -8.11 13.49
CA LEU A 73 -9.70 -9.52 13.14
C LEU A 73 -8.32 -9.79 12.53
N LYS A 74 -7.65 -8.76 12.01
CA LYS A 74 -6.34 -8.88 11.34
C LYS A 74 -5.19 -8.27 12.14
N SER A 75 -5.47 -7.39 13.08
CA SER A 75 -4.47 -6.76 13.93
C SER A 75 -4.22 -7.51 15.22
N GLN A 76 -3.05 -7.25 15.82
CA GLN A 76 -2.62 -7.79 17.09
C GLN A 76 -2.56 -6.72 18.18
N TYR A 77 -2.27 -5.48 17.82
CA TYR A 77 -2.32 -4.31 18.69
C TYR A 77 -2.59 -3.05 17.86
N HIS A 78 -3.19 -2.04 18.48
CA HIS A 78 -3.52 -0.77 17.81
C HIS A 78 -2.95 0.39 18.60
N TYR A 79 -2.40 1.37 17.89
CA TYR A 79 -2.03 2.65 18.43
C TYR A 79 -3.21 3.61 18.30
N THR A 80 -3.54 4.29 19.40
CA THR A 80 -4.54 5.35 19.43
C THR A 80 -3.86 6.64 19.85
N ALA A 81 -4.09 7.72 19.12
CA ALA A 81 -3.67 9.06 19.50
C ALA A 81 -4.84 10.04 19.47
N PHE A 82 -4.85 10.97 20.41
CA PHE A 82 -5.83 12.05 20.51
C PHE A 82 -5.15 13.38 20.24
N PHE A 83 -5.68 14.14 19.30
CA PHE A 83 -5.18 15.46 18.92
C PHE A 83 -6.24 16.53 19.18
N HIS A 84 -5.78 17.77 19.32
CA HIS A 84 -6.66 18.95 19.29
C HIS A 84 -6.18 19.90 18.19
N ASN A 85 -7.11 20.47 17.44
CA ASN A 85 -6.79 21.57 16.52
C ASN A 85 -6.85 22.94 17.22
N ALA A 86 -6.56 24.02 16.47
CA ALA A 86 -6.63 25.39 16.99
C ALA A 86 -8.06 25.81 17.39
N ALA A 87 -9.09 25.19 16.81
CA ALA A 87 -10.48 25.42 17.20
C ALA A 87 -10.84 24.75 18.53
N GLY A 88 -10.02 23.80 19.01
CA GLY A 88 -10.27 22.98 20.20
C GLY A 88 -11.06 21.71 19.91
N GLU A 89 -11.28 21.37 18.64
CA GLU A 89 -11.92 20.11 18.23
C GLU A 89 -10.97 18.94 18.48
N GLU A 90 -11.52 17.85 19.03
CA GLU A 90 -10.76 16.65 19.33
C GLU A 90 -10.78 15.69 18.14
N PHE A 91 -9.60 15.22 17.76
CA PHE A 91 -9.40 14.20 16.75
C PHE A 91 -8.84 12.94 17.37
N ARG A 92 -9.23 11.79 16.84
CA ARG A 92 -8.76 10.47 17.25
C ARG A 92 -8.22 9.72 16.06
N LEU A 93 -6.95 9.36 16.15
CA LEU A 93 -6.24 8.54 15.19
C LEU A 93 -6.20 7.09 15.69
N HIS A 94 -6.52 6.14 14.81
CA HIS A 94 -6.31 4.71 15.03
C HIS A 94 -5.37 4.13 13.98
N VAL A 95 -4.35 3.42 14.43
CA VAL A 95 -3.38 2.73 13.57
C VAL A 95 -3.27 1.27 13.99
N PHE A 96 -3.55 0.35 13.06
CA PHE A 96 -3.69 -1.08 13.33
C PHE A 96 -2.47 -1.85 12.85
N PHE A 97 -1.84 -2.64 13.72
CA PHE A 97 -0.65 -3.42 13.39
C PHE A 97 -0.91 -4.93 13.44
N ASP A 98 -0.36 -5.68 12.49
CA ASP A 98 -0.42 -7.15 12.43
C ASP A 98 0.62 -7.79 13.37
N SER A 99 0.71 -9.13 13.36
CA SER A 99 1.68 -9.85 14.20
C SER A 99 3.14 -9.74 13.75
N ARG A 100 3.39 -9.06 12.63
CA ARG A 100 4.72 -8.74 12.09
C ARG A 100 4.99 -7.24 12.15
N ASP A 101 4.17 -6.50 12.90
CA ASP A 101 4.30 -5.04 13.09
C ASP A 101 4.08 -4.24 11.79
N PHE A 102 3.35 -4.81 10.83
CA PHE A 102 2.91 -4.11 9.62
C PHE A 102 1.53 -3.52 9.78
N LEU A 103 1.30 -2.38 9.12
CA LEU A 103 -0.01 -1.76 9.04
C LEU A 103 -1.02 -2.71 8.39
N VAL A 104 -2.16 -2.92 9.06
CA VAL A 104 -3.28 -3.72 8.54
C VAL A 104 -4.12 -2.89 7.56
N THR A 105 -4.25 -1.60 7.84
CA THR A 105 -4.98 -0.60 7.04
C THR A 105 -4.22 0.72 7.10
N ALA A 106 -4.58 1.65 6.19
CA ALA A 106 -4.23 3.05 6.34
C ALA A 106 -4.66 3.57 7.73
N PRO A 107 -3.90 4.53 8.32
CA PRO A 107 -4.31 5.23 9.52
C PRO A 107 -5.73 5.81 9.40
N LEU A 108 -6.52 5.69 10.46
CA LEU A 108 -7.91 6.16 10.47
C LEU A 108 -8.02 7.37 11.39
N LEU A 109 -8.15 8.56 10.81
CA LEU A 109 -8.44 9.79 11.56
C LEU A 109 -9.95 10.00 11.68
N SER A 110 -10.41 10.46 12.83
CA SER A 110 -11.82 10.81 13.07
C SER A 110 -11.92 12.03 13.97
N VAL A 111 -12.93 12.87 13.78
CA VAL A 111 -13.20 14.06 14.60
C VAL A 111 -14.40 13.83 15.52
N LEU A 112 -14.36 14.34 16.75
CA LEU A 112 -15.45 14.25 17.70
C LEU A 112 -16.54 15.29 17.37
N ARG A 113 -17.70 14.83 16.89
CA ARG A 113 -18.89 15.66 16.60
C ARG A 113 -20.11 15.06 17.28
N GLU A 114 -20.86 15.88 18.00
CA GLU A 114 -22.08 15.46 18.71
C GLU A 114 -21.88 14.21 19.61
N GLY A 115 -20.70 14.08 20.23
CA GLY A 115 -20.34 12.95 21.08
C GLY A 115 -19.98 11.65 20.34
N LYS A 116 -19.83 11.68 19.01
CA LYS A 116 -19.39 10.55 18.20
C LYS A 116 -18.18 10.91 17.36
N TYR A 117 -17.31 9.93 17.11
CA TYR A 117 -16.19 10.12 16.20
C TYR A 117 -16.62 9.81 14.77
N GLU A 118 -16.50 10.80 13.89
CA GLU A 118 -16.80 10.70 12.47
C GLU A 118 -15.49 10.65 11.66
N PRO A 119 -15.35 9.74 10.67
CA PRO A 119 -14.15 9.66 9.85
C PRO A 119 -13.87 10.97 9.10
N VAL A 120 -12.60 11.37 9.07
CA VAL A 120 -12.11 12.51 8.30
C VAL A 120 -11.18 11.98 7.21
N ASN A 121 -11.28 12.54 6.00
CA ASN A 121 -10.30 12.21 4.97
C ASN A 121 -8.94 12.79 5.39
N SER A 122 -7.98 11.89 5.57
CA SER A 122 -6.59 12.23 5.91
C SER A 122 -5.61 11.40 5.10
N ASP A 123 -6.01 11.00 3.88
CA ASP A 123 -5.16 10.21 2.97
C ASP A 123 -3.81 10.93 2.70
N ASP A 124 -3.82 12.26 2.83
CA ASP A 124 -2.67 13.13 2.73
C ASP A 124 -1.80 13.20 4.00
N LEU A 125 -2.16 12.51 5.08
CA LEU A 125 -1.37 12.46 6.33
C LEU A 125 -0.99 11.02 6.74
N ASP A 126 -1.39 10.03 5.94
CA ASP A 126 -1.21 8.61 6.25
C ASP A 126 0.23 8.23 6.59
N GLU A 127 1.22 8.64 5.80
CA GLU A 127 2.63 8.29 6.06
C GLU A 127 3.13 8.94 7.36
N VAL A 128 2.70 10.17 7.64
CA VAL A 128 3.07 10.90 8.87
C VAL A 128 2.46 10.24 10.10
N PHE A 129 1.18 9.87 10.03
CA PHE A 129 0.49 9.15 11.11
C PHE A 129 1.04 7.74 11.31
N ALA A 130 1.39 7.04 10.24
CA ALA A 130 2.06 5.74 10.30
C ALA A 130 3.44 5.85 10.96
N HIS A 131 4.21 6.89 10.62
CA HIS A 131 5.51 7.17 11.22
C HIS A 131 5.35 7.49 12.71
N LEU A 132 4.43 8.39 13.09
CA LEU A 132 4.13 8.71 14.49
C LEU A 132 3.81 7.45 15.29
N ALA A 133 2.87 6.63 14.79
CA ALA A 133 2.45 5.41 15.45
C ALA A 133 3.61 4.42 15.60
N THR A 134 4.42 4.25 14.55
CA THR A 134 5.60 3.38 14.57
C THR A 134 6.61 3.83 15.62
N THR A 135 6.97 5.12 15.61
CA THR A 135 7.98 5.70 16.50
C THR A 135 7.50 5.63 17.96
N ALA A 136 6.26 6.03 18.22
CA ALA A 136 5.67 6.00 19.57
C ALA A 136 5.55 4.58 20.13
N CYS A 137 5.26 3.58 19.29
CA CYS A 137 5.15 2.19 19.74
C CYS A 137 6.50 1.45 19.83
N SER A 138 7.57 2.00 19.26
CA SER A 138 8.80 1.27 18.95
C SER A 138 9.43 0.60 20.17
N GLU A 139 9.58 1.33 21.28
CA GLU A 139 10.19 0.85 22.53
C GLU A 139 9.36 -0.29 23.13
N LEU A 140 8.05 -0.07 23.30
CA LEU A 140 7.13 -1.06 23.85
C LEU A 140 7.08 -2.34 22.99
N VAL A 141 6.88 -2.19 21.68
CA VAL A 141 6.74 -3.33 20.77
C VAL A 141 8.04 -4.10 20.70
N THR A 142 9.21 -3.44 20.65
CA THR A 142 10.51 -4.11 20.68
C THR A 142 10.67 -4.94 21.96
N PHE A 143 10.32 -4.38 23.12
CA PHE A 143 10.32 -5.10 24.39
C PHE A 143 9.39 -6.33 24.35
N LEU A 144 8.14 -6.16 23.92
CA LEU A 144 7.17 -7.25 23.85
C LEU A 144 7.62 -8.35 22.88
N ARG A 145 8.19 -7.99 21.73
CA ARG A 145 8.72 -8.94 20.74
C ARG A 145 9.94 -9.69 21.25
N ALA A 146 10.85 -9.02 21.97
CA ALA A 146 11.98 -9.67 22.61
C ALA A 146 11.52 -10.69 23.67
N ALA A 147 10.56 -10.32 24.51
CA ALA A 147 9.94 -11.23 25.48
C ALA A 147 9.24 -12.42 24.79
N GLN A 148 8.51 -12.17 23.69
CA GLN A 148 7.86 -13.20 22.89
C GLN A 148 8.88 -14.18 22.30
N LYS A 149 9.94 -13.68 21.66
CA LYS A 149 10.99 -14.48 21.03
C LYS A 149 11.74 -15.31 22.06
N SER A 150 12.10 -14.71 23.19
CA SER A 150 12.77 -15.42 24.29
C SER A 150 11.91 -16.56 24.84
N LYS A 151 10.61 -16.31 25.08
CA LYS A 151 9.70 -17.34 25.61
C LYS A 151 9.43 -18.44 24.58
N ALA A 152 9.21 -18.09 23.31
CA ALA A 152 9.02 -19.05 22.23
C ALA A 152 10.26 -19.93 22.03
N ALA A 153 11.46 -19.34 22.04
CA ALA A 153 12.72 -20.08 21.94
C ALA A 153 12.91 -21.07 23.12
N ALA A 154 12.56 -20.65 24.35
CA ALA A 154 12.60 -21.53 25.51
C ALA A 154 11.63 -22.73 25.37
N LEU A 155 10.40 -22.50 24.90
CA LEU A 155 9.43 -23.58 24.66
C LEU A 155 9.86 -24.50 23.51
N GLN A 156 10.43 -23.96 22.44
CA GLN A 156 10.99 -24.75 21.34
C GLN A 156 12.16 -25.61 21.79
N LEU A 157 13.05 -25.07 22.65
CA LEU A 157 14.14 -25.83 23.23
C LEU A 157 13.62 -26.97 24.11
N GLN A 158 12.66 -26.69 25.00
CA GLN A 158 12.00 -27.71 25.82
C GLN A 158 11.33 -28.80 24.97
N PHE A 159 10.67 -28.41 23.87
CA PHE A 159 10.08 -29.36 22.94
C PHE A 159 11.15 -30.27 22.30
N LYS A 160 12.26 -29.68 21.82
CA LYS A 160 13.38 -30.42 21.22
C LYS A 160 14.05 -31.37 22.21
N GLU A 161 14.23 -30.95 23.46
CA GLU A 161 14.73 -31.82 24.53
C GLU A 161 13.82 -33.03 24.77
N LEU A 162 12.50 -32.82 24.75
CA LEU A 162 11.52 -33.90 24.84
C LEU A 162 11.55 -34.81 23.61
N GLU A 163 11.76 -34.27 22.40
CA GLU A 163 11.94 -35.08 21.18
C GLU A 163 13.17 -35.99 21.29
N ASN A 164 14.32 -35.43 21.69
CA ASN A 164 15.56 -36.19 21.86
C ASN A 164 15.41 -37.30 22.91
N ARG A 165 14.61 -37.08 23.96
CA ARG A 165 14.29 -38.12 24.96
C ARG A 165 13.38 -39.22 24.42
N LEU A 166 12.53 -38.90 23.44
CA LEU A 166 11.58 -39.85 22.86
C LEU A 166 12.26 -40.84 21.89
N GLU A 167 13.33 -40.42 21.22
CA GLU A 167 14.06 -41.21 20.23
C GLU A 167 14.53 -42.59 20.76
N PRO A 168 15.28 -42.71 21.89
CA PRO A 168 15.68 -44.02 22.41
C PRO A 168 14.50 -44.86 22.93
N LEU A 169 13.42 -44.21 23.39
CA LEU A 169 12.23 -44.90 23.90
C LEU A 169 11.39 -45.52 22.77
N SER A 170 11.53 -45.00 21.54
CA SER A 170 10.84 -45.47 20.34
C SER A 170 11.33 -46.83 19.84
N SER A 171 12.52 -47.28 20.27
CA SER A 171 13.11 -48.56 19.85
C SER A 171 12.37 -49.79 20.40
N ASP A 172 11.74 -49.66 21.56
CA ASP A 172 10.85 -50.67 22.15
C ASP A 172 9.62 -50.00 22.76
N PRO A 173 8.61 -49.67 21.93
CA PRO A 173 7.43 -48.91 22.35
C PRO A 173 6.52 -49.71 23.30
N VAL A 174 6.67 -51.04 23.36
CA VAL A 174 5.89 -51.91 24.24
C VAL A 174 6.44 -51.81 25.67
N LYS A 175 7.75 -51.96 25.83
CA LYS A 175 8.42 -51.87 27.14
C LYS A 175 8.37 -50.46 27.73
N ASN A 176 8.47 -49.44 26.89
CA ASN A 176 8.55 -48.04 27.31
C ASN A 176 7.22 -47.28 27.23
N LYS A 177 6.08 -47.97 27.00
CA LYS A 177 4.78 -47.37 26.68
C LYS A 177 4.38 -46.23 27.62
N LYS A 178 4.51 -46.43 28.94
CA LYS A 178 4.09 -45.45 29.95
C LYS A 178 4.92 -44.16 29.87
N GLU A 179 6.24 -44.28 29.90
CA GLU A 179 7.15 -43.13 29.81
C GLU A 179 7.01 -42.42 28.46
N TYR A 180 6.82 -43.17 27.38
CA TYR A 180 6.58 -42.63 26.04
C TYR A 180 5.31 -41.76 25.99
N LEU A 181 4.20 -42.23 26.57
CA LEU A 181 2.95 -41.48 26.64
C LEU A 181 3.05 -40.23 27.53
N GLU A 182 3.79 -40.30 28.63
CA GLU A 182 4.04 -39.15 29.52
C GLU A 182 4.83 -38.05 28.78
N ILE A 183 5.86 -38.42 28.01
CA ILE A 183 6.64 -37.46 27.22
C ILE A 183 5.78 -36.84 26.10
N ILE A 184 4.95 -37.64 25.39
CA ILE A 184 4.03 -37.08 24.39
C ILE A 184 3.02 -36.11 25.03
N ALA A 185 2.46 -36.46 26.19
CA ALA A 185 1.54 -35.56 26.90
C ALA A 185 2.24 -34.23 27.26
N ARG A 186 3.50 -34.28 27.67
CA ARG A 186 4.29 -33.08 27.94
C ARG A 186 4.61 -32.28 26.68
N GLN A 187 4.92 -32.94 25.57
CA GLN A 187 5.10 -32.29 24.26
C GLN A 187 3.82 -31.55 23.83
N ILE A 188 2.64 -32.18 23.97
CA ILE A 188 1.35 -31.55 23.68
C ILE A 188 1.16 -30.29 24.53
N GLN A 189 1.47 -30.34 25.84
CA GLN A 189 1.37 -29.17 26.72
C GLN A 189 2.32 -28.04 26.29
N VAL A 190 3.58 -28.35 25.97
CA VAL A 190 4.56 -27.36 25.50
C VAL A 190 4.11 -26.74 24.17
N LEU A 191 3.57 -27.54 23.24
CA LEU A 191 3.04 -27.04 21.97
C LEU A 191 1.76 -26.22 22.16
N ASP A 192 0.90 -26.55 23.13
CA ASP A 192 -0.29 -25.74 23.46
C ASP A 192 0.14 -24.33 23.94
N GLU A 193 1.09 -24.26 24.87
CA GLU A 193 1.67 -22.98 25.31
C GLU A 193 2.34 -22.22 24.16
N LEU A 194 3.13 -22.91 23.34
CA LEU A 194 3.79 -22.31 22.18
C LEU A 194 2.77 -21.80 21.16
N SER A 195 1.66 -22.51 20.93
CA SER A 195 0.62 -22.13 19.98
C SER A 195 -0.08 -20.82 20.39
N LYS A 196 -0.18 -20.57 21.71
CA LYS A 196 -0.81 -19.36 22.25
C LYS A 196 0.01 -18.11 21.96
N ILE A 197 1.34 -18.21 21.96
CA ILE A 197 2.26 -17.07 21.78
C ILE A 197 2.98 -17.07 20.42
N SER A 198 2.85 -18.10 19.60
CA SER A 198 3.54 -18.19 18.31
C SER A 198 2.78 -17.49 17.19
N ASN A 199 3.51 -16.75 16.35
CA ASN A 199 2.97 -16.21 15.11
C ASN A 199 2.62 -17.32 14.09
N GLN A 200 3.30 -18.47 14.17
CA GLN A 200 3.10 -19.67 13.33
C GLN A 200 2.22 -20.73 14.01
N ALA A 201 1.19 -20.30 14.76
CA ALA A 201 0.33 -21.21 15.51
C ALA A 201 -0.30 -22.33 14.69
N SER A 202 -0.56 -22.15 13.38
CA SER A 202 -1.13 -23.20 12.52
C SER A 202 -0.24 -24.43 12.44
N ASP A 203 1.07 -24.26 12.33
CA ASP A 203 2.00 -25.38 12.16
C ASP A 203 2.25 -26.07 13.49
N VAL A 204 2.33 -25.29 14.57
CA VAL A 204 2.35 -25.78 15.95
C VAL A 204 1.09 -26.60 16.25
N ILE A 205 -0.10 -26.12 15.87
CA ILE A 205 -1.37 -26.83 16.06
C ILE A 205 -1.41 -28.12 15.24
N LYS A 206 -0.93 -28.13 13.99
CA LYS A 206 -0.84 -29.36 13.19
C LYS A 206 0.06 -30.40 13.86
N GLN A 207 1.24 -29.98 14.33
CA GLN A 207 2.15 -30.86 15.06
C GLN A 207 1.52 -31.38 16.36
N MET A 208 0.79 -30.52 17.08
CA MET A 208 0.06 -30.89 18.28
C MET A 208 -1.05 -31.93 17.98
N ARG A 209 -1.84 -31.74 16.92
CA ARG A 209 -2.87 -32.70 16.49
C ARG A 209 -2.27 -34.05 16.14
N TRP A 210 -1.17 -34.06 15.40
CA TRP A 210 -0.44 -35.29 15.08
C TRP A 210 -0.02 -36.05 16.35
N LEU A 211 0.49 -35.34 17.35
CA LEU A 211 0.84 -35.95 18.64
C LEU A 211 -0.38 -36.45 19.41
N ILE A 212 -1.51 -35.74 19.37
CA ILE A 212 -2.77 -36.19 19.97
C ILE A 212 -3.25 -37.48 19.31
N THR A 213 -3.29 -37.53 17.98
CA THR A 213 -3.65 -38.74 17.22
C THR A 213 -2.70 -39.89 17.52
N SER A 214 -1.39 -39.62 17.55
CA SER A 214 -0.38 -40.63 17.89
C SER A 214 -0.57 -41.18 19.29
N LYS A 215 -0.87 -40.30 20.26
CA LYS A 215 -1.17 -40.66 21.64
C LYS A 215 -2.41 -41.57 21.71
N GLU A 216 -3.51 -41.19 21.05
CA GLU A 216 -4.74 -41.99 21.00
C GLU A 216 -4.50 -43.39 20.41
N ILE A 217 -3.73 -43.50 19.33
CA ILE A 217 -3.39 -44.78 18.70
C ILE A 217 -2.60 -45.67 19.66
N ILE A 218 -1.57 -45.12 20.31
CA ILE A 218 -0.73 -45.87 21.26
C ILE A 218 -1.52 -46.27 22.52
N GLU A 219 -2.40 -45.40 23.00
CA GLU A 219 -3.30 -45.69 24.12
C GLU A 219 -4.28 -46.81 23.78
N SER A 220 -4.93 -46.74 22.60
CA SER A 220 -5.95 -47.69 22.15
C SER A 220 -5.43 -49.10 21.90
N GLY A 221 -4.15 -49.26 21.56
CA GLY A 221 -3.39 -50.50 21.75
C GLY A 221 -4.08 -51.79 21.32
N GLU A 222 -4.66 -51.88 20.12
CA GLU A 222 -4.78 -53.19 19.45
C GLU A 222 -3.40 -53.57 18.92
N PHE A 223 -2.53 -54.02 19.82
CA PHE A 223 -1.34 -54.75 19.42
C PHE A 223 -1.83 -56.06 18.81
N GLN A 224 -1.94 -56.12 17.48
CA GLN A 224 -1.90 -57.40 16.80
C GLN A 224 -0.50 -57.97 17.03
N SER A 225 -0.32 -58.61 18.19
CA SER A 225 0.72 -59.60 18.38
C SER A 225 0.44 -60.65 17.31
N GLU A 226 1.21 -60.64 16.23
CA GLU A 226 1.45 -61.84 15.44
C GLU A 226 1.99 -62.87 16.43
N SER A 227 1.09 -63.67 17.00
CA SER A 227 1.47 -64.91 17.65
C SER A 227 2.04 -65.78 16.54
N VAL A 228 3.37 -65.73 16.42
CA VAL A 228 4.17 -66.76 15.78
C VAL A 228 3.73 -68.08 16.39
N SER A 229 2.98 -68.86 15.61
CA SER A 229 2.76 -70.27 15.89
C SER A 229 4.12 -70.94 15.75
N GLU A 230 4.81 -71.13 16.88
CA GLU A 230 5.85 -72.13 17.02
C GLU A 230 5.20 -73.49 16.75
N HIS A 231 5.33 -73.98 15.52
CA HIS A 231 5.21 -75.40 15.24
C HIS A 231 6.59 -76.01 15.46
N GLU A 232 6.74 -76.68 16.60
CA GLU A 232 7.79 -77.66 16.83
C GLU A 232 7.66 -78.80 15.80
N ASP A 233 8.81 -79.16 15.24
CA ASP A 233 9.08 -80.39 14.52
C ASP A 233 8.66 -81.62 15.33
N GLU A 234 7.92 -82.56 14.73
CA GLU A 234 8.34 -83.97 14.70
C GLU A 234 7.50 -84.80 13.68
N SER A 235 8.16 -85.10 12.55
CA SER A 235 8.37 -86.47 12.05
C SER A 235 7.16 -87.39 11.79
N LEU A 236 6.84 -87.61 10.51
CA LEU A 236 7.03 -88.90 9.80
C LEU A 236 6.01 -89.10 8.66
N ASN A 237 6.57 -89.28 7.45
CA ASN A 237 6.16 -90.21 6.40
C ASN A 237 4.66 -90.42 6.08
N ALA A 238 4.27 -89.98 4.89
CA ALA A 238 3.97 -90.86 3.74
C ALA A 238 2.88 -90.25 2.83
N GLU A 239 3.30 -89.85 1.64
CA GLU A 239 2.49 -89.89 0.42
C GLU A 239 1.98 -91.33 0.12
N PRO A 240 1.11 -91.58 -0.89
CA PRO A 240 0.18 -90.68 -1.60
C PRO A 240 -1.19 -91.35 -1.91
N LYS A 241 -2.02 -90.60 -2.65
CA LYS A 241 -3.07 -91.03 -3.61
C LYS A 241 -4.52 -90.94 -3.14
N GLY A 242 -5.27 -90.16 -3.92
CA GLY A 242 -6.39 -90.74 -4.65
C GLY A 242 -7.70 -89.96 -4.60
N THR A 243 -7.97 -89.22 -5.69
CA THR A 243 -9.21 -89.32 -6.51
C THR A 243 -10.56 -89.34 -5.78
N HIS A 244 -11.33 -88.24 -5.84
CA HIS A 244 -12.45 -88.04 -6.79
C HIS A 244 -13.76 -88.76 -6.35
N PRO A 245 -14.94 -88.47 -6.93
CA PRO A 245 -15.80 -87.29 -6.69
C PRO A 245 -17.28 -87.73 -6.51
N LYS A 246 -18.24 -86.81 -6.70
CA LYS A 246 -19.64 -87.06 -7.12
C LYS A 246 -20.59 -87.62 -6.04
N ASP A 247 -21.89 -87.39 -6.06
CA ASP A 247 -22.76 -86.56 -6.90
C ASP A 247 -24.06 -86.36 -6.10
N GLU A 248 -24.76 -85.28 -6.43
CA GLU A 248 -26.22 -85.18 -6.59
C GLU A 248 -27.14 -86.11 -5.77
N THR A 249 -28.10 -85.52 -5.04
CA THR A 249 -29.54 -85.67 -5.37
C THR A 249 -30.44 -84.78 -4.51
N THR A 250 -31.03 -83.78 -5.16
CA THR A 250 -32.39 -83.26 -4.91
C THR A 250 -33.46 -84.31 -5.27
N PRO A 251 -34.79 -84.08 -5.11
CA PRO A 251 -35.57 -83.28 -4.16
C PRO A 251 -36.82 -84.04 -3.60
N ALA A 252 -37.55 -83.44 -2.65
CA ALA A 252 -38.99 -83.12 -2.77
C ALA A 252 -39.80 -83.13 -1.44
N LYS A 253 -40.42 -81.97 -1.20
CA LYS A 253 -41.78 -81.73 -0.64
C LYS A 253 -42.11 -82.21 0.79
N ARG A 254 -42.45 -81.24 1.65
CA ARG A 254 -43.84 -81.03 2.11
C ARG A 254 -44.01 -79.67 2.79
N LYS A 255 -45.16 -79.05 2.50
CA LYS A 255 -45.70 -77.82 3.10
C LYS A 255 -46.07 -78.11 4.56
N ASP A 256 -45.85 -77.16 5.48
CA ASP A 256 -46.98 -76.52 6.15
C ASP A 256 -46.61 -75.28 6.99
N LYS A 257 -47.62 -74.42 7.10
CA LYS A 257 -47.66 -73.10 7.76
C LYS A 257 -47.39 -73.19 9.27
N ARG A 258 -46.65 -72.22 9.82
CA ARG A 258 -47.18 -71.28 10.84
C ARG A 258 -46.18 -70.20 11.24
N SER A 259 -46.70 -68.98 11.23
CA SER A 259 -46.14 -67.73 11.73
C SER A 259 -45.64 -67.81 13.18
N LYS A 260 -44.41 -67.36 13.44
CA LYS A 260 -44.05 -66.67 14.68
C LYS A 260 -43.03 -65.56 14.37
N LYS A 261 -43.40 -64.35 14.78
CA LYS A 261 -42.60 -63.11 14.80
C LYS A 261 -41.22 -63.40 15.41
N GLY A 262 -40.17 -63.22 14.62
CA GLY A 262 -38.78 -63.26 15.05
C GLY A 262 -38.10 -61.96 14.65
N LYS A 263 -37.66 -61.22 15.67
CA LYS A 263 -36.93 -59.95 15.68
C LYS A 263 -36.14 -59.64 14.41
N VAL A 264 -36.37 -58.44 13.87
CA VAL A 264 -35.47 -57.71 12.98
C VAL A 264 -34.06 -57.76 13.57
N ALA A 265 -33.20 -58.57 12.96
CA ALA A 265 -31.77 -58.50 13.18
C ALA A 265 -31.32 -57.12 12.70
N LYS A 266 -30.92 -56.27 13.65
CA LYS A 266 -30.13 -55.07 13.34
C LYS A 266 -28.91 -55.56 12.56
N ALA A 267 -28.89 -55.27 11.26
CA ALA A 267 -27.68 -55.35 10.47
C ALA A 267 -26.63 -54.50 11.17
N THR A 268 -25.65 -55.15 11.79
CA THR A 268 -24.40 -54.52 12.20
C THR A 268 -23.81 -53.86 10.95
N PRO A 269 -23.46 -52.56 10.99
CA PRO A 269 -22.85 -51.92 9.85
C PRO A 269 -21.55 -52.66 9.54
N LYS A 270 -21.38 -53.09 8.28
CA LYS A 270 -20.11 -53.59 7.77
C LYS A 270 -19.07 -52.50 8.01
N VAL A 271 -18.25 -52.66 9.04
CA VAL A 271 -17.07 -51.84 9.29
C VAL A 271 -16.23 -51.94 8.01
N LYS A 272 -16.06 -50.83 7.30
CA LYS A 272 -15.11 -50.75 6.19
C LYS A 272 -13.76 -51.13 6.79
N ILE A 273 -13.19 -52.25 6.34
CA ILE A 273 -11.83 -52.65 6.70
C ILE A 273 -10.92 -51.50 6.27
N GLN A 274 -10.48 -50.70 7.24
CA GLN A 274 -9.50 -49.64 7.01
C GLN A 274 -8.19 -50.35 6.68
N ARG A 275 -7.68 -50.15 5.47
CA ARG A 275 -6.39 -50.70 5.06
C ARG A 275 -5.28 -50.08 5.91
N ALA A 276 -4.35 -50.89 6.39
CA ALA A 276 -3.14 -50.41 7.06
C ALA A 276 -2.24 -49.64 6.07
N ILE A 277 -1.46 -48.68 6.58
CA ILE A 277 -0.51 -47.90 5.76
C ILE A 277 0.90 -48.49 5.68
N SER A 278 1.19 -49.59 6.37
CA SER A 278 2.55 -50.08 6.59
C SER A 278 3.33 -50.35 5.29
N ASP A 279 2.68 -50.96 4.28
CA ASP A 279 3.29 -51.20 2.97
C ASP A 279 3.60 -49.88 2.23
N GLU A 280 2.72 -48.88 2.36
CA GLU A 280 2.87 -47.57 1.73
C GLU A 280 4.02 -46.78 2.39
N VAL A 281 4.21 -46.92 3.71
CA VAL A 281 5.34 -46.33 4.45
C VAL A 281 6.67 -47.00 4.07
N ALA A 282 6.67 -48.32 3.89
CA ALA A 282 7.84 -49.05 3.42
C ALA A 282 8.26 -48.63 2.01
N ASP A 283 7.31 -48.46 1.07
CA ASP A 283 7.57 -47.94 -0.27
C ASP A 283 8.15 -46.51 -0.23
N LEU A 284 7.60 -45.64 0.61
CA LEU A 284 8.10 -44.28 0.80
C LEU A 284 9.55 -44.24 1.28
N LYS A 285 9.91 -45.10 2.25
CA LYS A 285 11.29 -45.24 2.72
C LYS A 285 12.20 -45.67 1.58
N LEU A 286 11.80 -46.68 0.82
CA LEU A 286 12.59 -47.20 -0.31
C LEU A 286 12.83 -46.12 -1.36
N LYS A 287 11.80 -45.37 -1.75
CA LYS A 287 11.93 -44.23 -2.67
C LYS A 287 12.84 -43.12 -2.13
N PHE A 288 12.76 -42.83 -0.83
CA PHE A 288 13.65 -41.84 -0.21
C PHE A 288 15.12 -42.26 -0.26
N THR A 289 15.45 -43.55 -0.13
CA THR A 289 16.84 -44.03 -0.29
C THR A 289 17.42 -43.79 -1.69
N MET A 290 16.59 -43.52 -2.69
CA MET A 290 17.03 -43.18 -4.06
C MET A 290 17.38 -41.69 -4.21
N VAL A 291 16.87 -40.81 -3.34
CA VAL A 291 17.06 -39.35 -3.44
C VAL A 291 18.54 -38.93 -3.47
N PRO A 292 19.45 -39.48 -2.64
CA PRO A 292 20.86 -39.12 -2.68
C PRO A 292 21.58 -39.54 -3.98
N ARG A 293 20.98 -40.45 -4.76
CA ARG A 293 21.55 -40.99 -6.00
C ARG A 293 21.16 -40.19 -7.25
N LEU A 294 20.21 -39.27 -7.12
CA LEU A 294 19.73 -38.41 -8.19
C LEU A 294 20.40 -37.05 -8.13
N ALA A 295 20.52 -36.37 -9.28
CA ALA A 295 21.12 -35.05 -9.39
C ALA A 295 20.16 -34.05 -10.06
N GLY A 296 20.31 -32.77 -9.70
CA GLY A 296 19.61 -31.65 -10.35
C GLY A 296 18.08 -31.72 -10.19
N VAL A 297 17.36 -31.36 -11.25
CA VAL A 297 15.90 -31.21 -11.25
C VAL A 297 15.16 -32.50 -10.89
N THR A 298 15.67 -33.67 -11.28
CA THR A 298 15.05 -34.97 -10.97
C THR A 298 15.04 -35.25 -9.46
N GLN A 299 16.11 -34.85 -8.77
CA GLN A 299 16.18 -34.96 -7.30
C GLN A 299 15.12 -34.07 -6.64
N LEU A 300 14.91 -32.86 -7.16
CA LEU A 300 13.93 -31.89 -6.63
C LEU A 300 12.51 -32.35 -6.82
N ASN A 301 12.18 -32.81 -8.02
CA ASN A 301 10.84 -33.30 -8.33
C ASN A 301 10.48 -34.51 -7.46
N LEU A 302 11.41 -35.47 -7.30
CA LEU A 302 11.18 -36.62 -6.44
C LEU A 302 11.02 -36.21 -4.97
N LEU A 303 11.86 -35.30 -4.47
CA LEU A 303 11.77 -34.84 -3.09
C LEU A 303 10.44 -34.11 -2.82
N ASN A 304 9.99 -33.31 -3.79
CA ASN A 304 8.71 -32.63 -3.71
C ASN A 304 7.54 -33.61 -3.71
N GLU A 305 7.56 -34.58 -4.63
CA GLU A 305 6.58 -35.64 -4.73
C GLU A 305 6.50 -36.46 -3.44
N LEU A 306 7.65 -36.88 -2.89
CA LEU A 306 7.72 -37.63 -1.64
C LEU A 306 7.13 -36.85 -0.47
N TYR A 307 7.38 -35.55 -0.38
CA TYR A 307 6.81 -34.72 0.68
C TYR A 307 5.28 -34.60 0.56
N VAL A 308 4.77 -34.45 -0.67
CA VAL A 308 3.31 -34.41 -0.91
C VAL A 308 2.66 -35.74 -0.52
N ILE A 309 3.22 -36.87 -0.95
CA ILE A 309 2.70 -38.20 -0.60
C ILE A 309 2.79 -38.43 0.90
N LEU A 310 3.91 -38.07 1.54
CA LEU A 310 4.06 -38.18 3.00
C LEU A 310 2.97 -37.39 3.73
N LYS A 311 2.70 -36.15 3.31
CA LYS A 311 1.66 -35.31 3.90
C LYS A 311 0.27 -35.89 3.70
N GLU A 312 0.00 -36.47 2.54
CA GLU A 312 -1.24 -37.20 2.28
C GLU A 312 -1.41 -38.35 3.28
N LYS A 313 -0.36 -39.14 3.53
CA LYS A 313 -0.43 -40.26 4.48
C LYS A 313 -0.61 -39.80 5.92
N GLU A 314 0.12 -38.77 6.35
CA GLU A 314 -0.09 -38.14 7.67
C GLU A 314 -1.55 -37.71 7.85
N TRP A 315 -2.14 -37.11 6.80
CA TRP A 315 -3.52 -36.63 6.83
C TRP A 315 -4.55 -37.78 6.89
N LEU A 316 -4.37 -38.85 6.11
CA LEU A 316 -5.27 -40.02 6.14
C LEU A 316 -5.30 -40.69 7.53
N VAL A 317 -4.17 -40.69 8.23
CA VAL A 317 -4.09 -41.17 9.62
C VAL A 317 -4.77 -40.21 10.58
N GLU A 318 -4.55 -38.90 10.45
CA GLU A 318 -5.20 -37.86 11.29
C GLU A 318 -6.73 -37.93 11.18
N LEU A 319 -7.27 -38.15 9.96
CA LEU A 319 -8.70 -38.28 9.69
C LEU A 319 -9.30 -39.64 10.09
N LYS A 320 -8.48 -40.57 10.59
CA LYS A 320 -8.89 -41.94 10.93
C LYS A 320 -9.51 -42.68 9.72
N GLU A 321 -9.09 -42.35 8.50
CA GLU A 321 -9.51 -43.05 7.28
C GLU A 321 -8.69 -44.32 7.03
N ARG A 322 -7.49 -44.36 7.61
CA ARG A 322 -6.54 -45.49 7.56
C ARG A 322 -6.04 -45.83 8.97
N THR A 323 -5.71 -47.09 9.19
CA THR A 323 -5.06 -47.55 10.43
C THR A 323 -3.54 -47.47 10.29
N ALA A 324 -2.86 -47.11 11.38
CA ALA A 324 -1.41 -47.01 11.46
C ALA A 324 -0.92 -47.69 12.74
N THR A 325 0.16 -48.46 12.63
CA THR A 325 0.85 -49.03 13.80
C THR A 325 1.74 -47.97 14.46
N VAL A 326 2.17 -48.22 15.70
CA VAL A 326 3.13 -47.35 16.39
C VAL A 326 4.44 -47.21 15.59
N ARG A 327 4.84 -48.29 14.90
CA ARG A 327 6.02 -48.31 14.04
C ARG A 327 5.84 -47.41 12.81
N ASP A 328 4.67 -47.45 12.17
CA ASP A 328 4.36 -46.59 11.01
C ASP A 328 4.41 -45.10 11.38
N LEU A 329 3.90 -44.73 12.57
CA LEU A 329 3.95 -43.35 13.05
C LEU A 329 5.39 -42.86 13.30
N SER A 330 6.22 -43.73 13.91
CA SER A 330 7.64 -43.44 14.11
C SER A 330 8.36 -43.28 12.77
N ASP A 331 8.08 -44.18 11.83
CA ASP A 331 8.68 -44.21 10.51
C ASP A 331 8.33 -42.99 9.66
N LEU A 332 7.06 -42.57 9.66
CA LEU A 332 6.61 -41.34 9.01
C LEU A 332 7.31 -40.10 9.58
N ARG A 333 7.48 -40.04 10.91
CA ARG A 333 8.16 -38.93 11.58
C ARG A 333 9.64 -38.83 11.20
N ILE A 334 10.34 -39.96 11.19
CA ILE A 334 11.76 -40.03 10.76
C ILE A 334 11.88 -39.62 9.29
N LEU A 335 10.98 -40.12 8.44
CA LEU A 335 10.99 -39.82 7.02
C LEU A 335 10.75 -38.34 6.74
N ARG A 336 9.78 -37.72 7.43
CA ARG A 336 9.50 -36.29 7.34
C ARG A 336 10.74 -35.47 7.69
N SER A 337 11.35 -35.77 8.83
CA SER A 337 12.55 -35.05 9.30
C SER A 337 13.71 -35.19 8.30
N SER A 338 13.85 -36.35 7.67
CA SER A 338 14.89 -36.63 6.68
C SER A 338 14.64 -35.87 5.36
N ILE A 339 13.39 -35.83 4.90
CA ILE A 339 12.98 -35.07 3.70
C ILE A 339 13.17 -33.57 3.93
N GLU A 340 12.66 -33.02 5.02
CA GLU A 340 12.79 -31.60 5.36
C GLU A 340 14.26 -31.19 5.49
N LYS A 341 15.11 -32.01 6.13
CA LYS A 341 16.55 -31.76 6.21
C LYS A 341 17.20 -31.72 4.82
N SER A 342 16.94 -32.73 3.99
CA SER A 342 17.52 -32.83 2.65
C SER A 342 17.07 -31.66 1.75
N ALA A 343 15.79 -31.29 1.85
CA ALA A 343 15.22 -30.17 1.11
C ALA A 343 15.80 -28.83 1.58
N GLY A 344 15.94 -28.63 2.88
CA GLY A 344 16.53 -27.43 3.47
C GLY A 344 17.99 -27.24 3.05
N GLU A 345 18.80 -28.31 3.08
CA GLU A 345 20.20 -28.28 2.64
C GLU A 345 20.32 -27.96 1.13
N LEU A 346 19.49 -28.58 0.28
CA LEU A 346 19.44 -28.30 -1.15
C LEU A 346 19.00 -26.86 -1.44
N LEU A 347 17.95 -26.38 -0.77
CA LEU A 347 17.43 -25.03 -0.94
C LEU A 347 18.49 -23.99 -0.55
N GLN A 348 19.14 -24.15 0.60
CA GLN A 348 20.24 -23.26 1.01
C GLN A 348 21.39 -23.28 -0.01
N ARG A 349 21.75 -24.46 -0.51
CA ARG A 349 22.79 -24.58 -1.53
C ARG A 349 22.42 -23.83 -2.83
N PHE A 350 21.20 -23.96 -3.34
CA PHE A 350 20.79 -23.24 -4.56
C PHE A 350 20.79 -21.73 -4.37
N LEU A 351 20.31 -21.24 -3.23
CA LEU A 351 20.35 -19.81 -2.91
C LEU A 351 21.79 -19.27 -2.83
N LEU A 352 22.72 -20.05 -2.25
CA LEU A 352 24.13 -19.69 -2.18
C LEU A 352 24.83 -19.73 -3.54
N GLN A 353 24.40 -20.63 -4.43
CA GLN A 353 24.88 -20.80 -5.81
C GLN A 353 24.19 -19.86 -6.82
N SER A 354 23.27 -19.00 -6.37
CA SER A 354 22.47 -18.10 -7.22
C SER A 354 21.61 -18.82 -8.27
N ASP A 355 21.24 -20.08 -8.01
CA ASP A 355 20.36 -20.88 -8.86
C ASP A 355 18.89 -20.71 -8.43
N PHE A 356 18.35 -19.53 -8.68
CA PHE A 356 17.01 -19.15 -8.22
C PHE A 356 15.88 -19.94 -8.91
N ASN A 357 16.12 -20.44 -10.13
CA ASN A 357 15.14 -21.23 -10.88
C ASN A 357 14.87 -22.56 -10.18
N ASN A 358 15.93 -23.24 -9.73
CA ASN A 358 15.79 -24.50 -8.98
C ASN A 358 15.30 -24.26 -7.55
N ALA A 359 15.68 -23.13 -6.93
CA ALA A 359 15.13 -22.75 -5.63
C ALA A 359 13.61 -22.51 -5.68
N GLU A 360 13.09 -21.95 -6.77
CA GLU A 360 11.65 -21.68 -6.95
C GLU A 360 10.80 -22.96 -6.96
N LEU A 361 11.37 -24.08 -7.41
CA LEU A 361 10.70 -25.39 -7.37
C LEU A 361 10.52 -25.94 -5.95
N LEU A 362 11.29 -25.48 -4.97
CA LEU A 362 11.23 -25.92 -3.57
C LEU A 362 10.36 -25.00 -2.69
N ASN A 363 9.37 -24.33 -3.27
CA ASN A 363 8.51 -23.35 -2.58
C ASN A 363 7.85 -23.86 -1.29
N GLN A 364 7.49 -25.14 -1.22
CA GLN A 364 6.88 -25.77 -0.04
C GLN A 364 7.83 -25.84 1.16
N PHE A 365 9.13 -25.67 0.95
CA PHE A 365 10.17 -25.73 1.97
C PHE A 365 10.71 -24.34 2.37
N TYR A 366 10.15 -23.24 1.88
CA TYR A 366 10.62 -21.89 2.24
C TYR A 366 10.56 -21.60 3.74
N HIS A 367 9.65 -22.23 4.47
CA HIS A 367 9.55 -22.11 5.92
C HIS A 367 10.76 -22.71 6.68
N LEU A 368 11.58 -23.52 6.02
CA LEU A 368 12.81 -24.10 6.58
C LEU A 368 14.02 -23.18 6.43
N LEU A 369 13.88 -22.06 5.73
CA LEU A 369 14.98 -21.12 5.54
C LEU A 369 15.28 -20.37 6.84
N PRO A 370 16.58 -20.26 7.21
CA PRO A 370 16.96 -19.58 8.42
C PRO A 370 16.85 -18.05 8.25
N GLU A 371 16.47 -17.35 9.33
CA GLU A 371 16.34 -15.87 9.36
C GLU A 371 17.64 -15.15 8.95
N ASN A 372 18.79 -15.79 9.17
CA ASN A 372 20.10 -15.25 8.82
C ASN A 372 20.35 -15.16 7.31
N MET A 373 19.50 -15.75 6.45
CA MET A 373 19.66 -15.70 5.01
C MET A 373 19.39 -14.30 4.45
N LEU A 374 18.48 -13.54 5.08
CA LEU A 374 18.33 -12.12 4.80
C LEU A 374 19.60 -11.34 5.17
N LEU A 375 20.15 -11.60 6.37
CA LEU A 375 21.39 -10.96 6.81
C LEU A 375 22.55 -11.28 5.87
N LEU A 376 22.63 -12.52 5.37
CA LEU A 376 23.63 -12.89 4.37
C LEU A 376 23.44 -12.11 3.07
N ALA A 377 22.21 -11.98 2.56
CA ALA A 377 21.92 -11.22 1.35
C ALA A 377 22.37 -9.75 1.48
N LEU A 378 22.10 -9.13 2.63
CA LEU A 378 22.45 -7.75 2.94
C LEU A 378 23.97 -7.56 3.16
N GLN A 379 24.62 -8.46 3.90
CA GLN A 379 26.07 -8.37 4.16
C GLN A 379 26.92 -8.67 2.93
N SER A 380 26.45 -9.56 2.05
CA SER A 380 27.14 -9.92 0.82
C SER A 380 26.74 -9.05 -0.39
N ASN A 381 25.83 -8.08 -0.19
CA ASN A 381 25.28 -7.20 -1.22
C ASN A 381 24.79 -7.94 -2.48
N ARG A 382 24.20 -9.13 -2.29
CA ARG A 382 23.68 -9.97 -3.38
C ARG A 382 22.24 -9.58 -3.71
N HIS A 383 22.08 -8.59 -4.59
CA HIS A 383 20.76 -8.05 -4.98
C HIS A 383 19.79 -9.11 -5.52
N GLN A 384 20.25 -10.11 -6.27
CA GLN A 384 19.39 -11.20 -6.79
C GLN A 384 18.82 -12.09 -5.68
N LEU A 385 19.63 -12.38 -4.66
CA LEU A 385 19.19 -13.14 -3.49
C LEU A 385 18.18 -12.33 -2.67
N LEU A 386 18.43 -11.04 -2.49
CA LEU A 386 17.49 -10.13 -1.84
C LEU A 386 16.16 -10.09 -2.62
N ASP A 387 16.21 -9.97 -3.96
CA ASP A 387 15.02 -9.97 -4.80
C ASP A 387 14.20 -11.25 -4.66
N PHE A 388 14.87 -12.41 -4.65
CA PHE A 388 14.20 -13.70 -4.44
C PHE A 388 13.51 -13.78 -3.07
N LEU A 389 14.20 -13.38 -1.99
CA LEU A 389 13.66 -13.44 -0.63
C LEU A 389 12.42 -12.53 -0.47
N LEU A 390 12.45 -11.35 -1.10
CA LEU A 390 11.34 -10.39 -1.07
C LEU A 390 10.18 -10.81 -1.97
N LYS A 391 10.46 -11.26 -3.20
CA LYS A 391 9.45 -11.75 -4.18
C LYS A 391 8.57 -12.84 -3.58
N HIS A 392 9.18 -13.76 -2.85
CA HIS A 392 8.48 -14.92 -2.28
C HIS A 392 8.00 -14.70 -0.83
N ASN A 393 8.06 -13.47 -0.31
CA ASN A 393 7.69 -13.13 1.08
C ASN A 393 8.40 -13.98 2.15
N ILE A 394 9.61 -14.46 1.83
CA ILE A 394 10.46 -15.21 2.76
C ILE A 394 11.02 -14.22 3.79
N ALA A 395 11.48 -13.06 3.30
CA ALA A 395 11.85 -11.92 4.11
C ALA A 395 10.80 -10.81 3.98
N PRO A 396 10.43 -10.12 5.07
CA PRO A 396 9.59 -8.95 4.96
C PRO A 396 10.34 -7.75 4.38
N LEU A 397 9.65 -6.94 3.58
CA LEU A 397 10.20 -5.73 2.99
C LEU A 397 10.48 -4.64 4.03
N ASN A 398 9.61 -4.51 5.02
CA ASN A 398 9.70 -3.46 6.05
C ASN A 398 10.38 -4.01 7.32
N CYS A 399 11.53 -4.66 7.16
CA CYS A 399 12.36 -5.08 8.29
C CYS A 399 12.83 -3.85 9.07
N LYS A 400 12.37 -3.70 10.31
CA LYS A 400 12.80 -2.65 11.24
C LYS A 400 13.88 -3.17 12.20
N ASN A 401 14.72 -2.27 12.72
CA ASN A 401 15.74 -2.55 13.75
C ASN A 401 16.73 -3.66 13.36
N LEU A 402 17.21 -3.61 12.12
CA LEU A 402 18.14 -4.59 11.56
C LEU A 402 19.52 -4.42 12.20
N THR A 403 20.04 -5.44 12.89
CA THR A 403 21.40 -5.38 13.47
C THR A 403 22.41 -6.11 12.59
N ILE A 404 23.35 -5.38 12.00
CA ILE A 404 24.46 -5.92 11.19
C ILE A 404 25.79 -5.45 11.80
N LYS A 405 26.67 -6.40 12.13
CA LYS A 405 28.00 -6.12 12.73
C LYS A 405 27.92 -5.18 13.95
N SER A 406 26.93 -5.42 14.83
CA SER A 406 26.66 -4.63 16.04
C SER A 406 26.18 -3.19 15.81
N VAL A 407 25.84 -2.81 14.57
CA VAL A 407 25.17 -1.55 14.26
C VAL A 407 23.70 -1.85 13.95
N THR A 408 22.79 -1.14 14.60
CA THR A 408 21.35 -1.25 14.36
C THR A 408 20.90 -0.18 13.37
N TYR A 409 20.25 -0.61 12.30
CA TYR A 409 19.68 0.22 11.24
C TYR A 409 18.16 0.24 11.37
N SER A 410 17.54 1.37 11.06
CA SER A 410 16.08 1.54 11.16
C SER A 410 15.34 0.75 10.09
N SER A 411 15.92 0.61 8.89
CA SER A 411 15.37 -0.18 7.78
C SER A 411 16.46 -0.76 6.87
N MET A 412 16.07 -1.60 5.90
CA MET A 412 16.99 -2.05 4.84
C MET A 412 17.47 -0.89 3.96
N THR A 413 16.62 0.11 3.75
CA THR A 413 16.99 1.36 3.05
C THR A 413 18.09 2.07 3.81
N ASP A 414 17.92 2.28 5.12
CA ASP A 414 18.94 2.88 5.99
C ASP A 414 20.29 2.14 5.91
N TYR A 415 20.26 0.80 5.94
CA TYR A 415 21.49 0.00 5.78
C TYR A 415 22.22 0.29 4.45
N PHE A 416 21.52 0.42 3.33
CA PHE A 416 22.19 0.69 2.04
C PHE A 416 22.67 2.14 1.90
N PHE A 417 22.02 3.10 2.55
CA PHE A 417 22.50 4.49 2.58
C PHE A 417 23.73 4.64 3.49
N ASN A 418 23.62 4.15 4.73
CA ASN A 418 24.62 4.37 5.77
C ASN A 418 25.70 3.27 5.85
N GLY A 419 25.52 2.14 5.17
CA GLY A 419 26.39 0.98 5.25
C GLY A 419 27.70 1.08 4.42
N PRO A 420 28.62 0.13 4.61
CA PRO A 420 29.97 0.15 4.03
C PRO A 420 30.09 -0.38 2.59
N ALA A 421 28.97 -0.72 1.94
CA ALA A 421 28.97 -1.29 0.59
C ALA A 421 29.46 -0.27 -0.47
N SER A 422 29.94 -0.76 -1.62
CA SER A 422 30.27 0.12 -2.75
C SER A 422 29.01 0.73 -3.37
N ASP A 423 29.13 1.89 -4.00
CA ASP A 423 27.99 2.60 -4.57
C ASP A 423 27.24 1.76 -5.62
N GLU A 424 27.95 1.01 -6.48
CA GLU A 424 27.33 0.11 -7.47
C GLU A 424 26.48 -0.97 -6.81
N GLN A 425 26.96 -1.56 -5.72
CA GLN A 425 26.26 -2.60 -4.98
C GLN A 425 25.04 -2.03 -4.26
N LYS A 426 25.20 -0.86 -3.62
CA LYS A 426 24.10 -0.11 -2.99
C LYS A 426 23.01 0.21 -4.00
N MET A 427 23.38 0.69 -5.18
CA MET A 427 22.44 0.99 -6.26
C MET A 427 21.64 -0.26 -6.69
N ALA A 428 22.31 -1.39 -6.92
CA ALA A 428 21.64 -2.61 -7.36
C ALA A 428 20.67 -3.16 -6.30
N CYS A 429 21.04 -3.11 -5.02
CA CYS A 429 20.16 -3.53 -3.93
C CYS A 429 19.00 -2.56 -3.70
N LEU A 430 19.25 -1.25 -3.75
CA LEU A 430 18.20 -0.24 -3.59
C LEU A 430 17.19 -0.25 -4.75
N ASP A 431 17.65 -0.52 -5.97
CA ASP A 431 16.79 -0.73 -7.15
C ASP A 431 15.79 -1.87 -6.90
N VAL A 432 16.26 -3.01 -6.37
CA VAL A 432 15.41 -4.14 -5.98
C VAL A 432 14.42 -3.72 -4.89
N LEU A 433 14.87 -2.99 -3.86
CA LEU A 433 14.00 -2.54 -2.78
C LEU A 433 12.87 -1.64 -3.29
N ILE A 434 13.16 -0.65 -4.14
CA ILE A 434 12.15 0.24 -4.72
C ILE A 434 11.18 -0.53 -5.60
N LYS A 435 11.67 -1.44 -6.46
CA LYS A 435 10.81 -2.30 -7.30
C LYS A 435 9.85 -3.16 -6.49
N ARG A 436 10.25 -3.56 -5.28
CA ARG A 436 9.42 -4.33 -4.35
C ARG A 436 8.54 -3.46 -3.44
N GLY A 437 8.63 -2.13 -3.55
CA GLY A 437 7.78 -1.18 -2.85
C GLY A 437 8.35 -0.65 -1.53
N ALA A 438 9.67 -0.70 -1.33
CA ALA A 438 10.28 -0.13 -0.14
C ALA A 438 10.13 1.39 -0.15
N SER A 439 9.79 1.95 1.01
CA SER A 439 9.66 3.41 1.14
C SER A 439 11.04 4.07 1.20
N LEU A 440 11.19 5.18 0.47
CA LEU A 440 12.32 6.11 0.60
C LEU A 440 11.99 7.28 1.55
N MET A 441 10.83 7.24 2.20
CA MET A 441 10.36 8.28 3.11
C MET A 441 10.82 8.07 4.55
N ASP A 442 11.60 7.02 4.81
CA ASP A 442 12.27 6.83 6.09
C ASP A 442 13.25 7.99 6.35
N ILE A 443 13.27 8.48 7.58
CA ILE A 443 14.10 9.61 8.01
C ILE A 443 15.51 9.11 8.30
N ASP A 444 16.51 9.78 7.73
CA ASP A 444 17.91 9.57 8.07
C ASP A 444 18.21 10.21 9.44
N ASN A 445 18.71 9.41 10.38
CA ASN A 445 19.01 9.86 11.73
C ASN A 445 20.10 10.95 11.78
N LYS A 446 20.95 11.07 10.75
CA LYS A 446 22.02 12.06 10.71
C LYS A 446 21.54 13.42 10.22
N THR A 447 20.76 13.44 9.15
CA THR A 447 20.31 14.69 8.52
C THR A 447 18.92 15.13 8.97
N GLY A 448 18.13 14.24 9.55
CA GLY A 448 16.73 14.49 9.90
C GLY A 448 15.81 14.61 8.67
N LEU A 449 16.30 14.30 7.47
CA LEU A 449 15.55 14.37 6.22
C LEU A 449 15.23 12.96 5.70
N PRO A 450 14.12 12.79 4.95
CA PRO A 450 13.83 11.53 4.30
C PRO A 450 14.86 11.23 3.19
N TYR A 451 15.21 9.96 2.99
CA TYR A 451 16.19 9.54 1.98
C TYR A 451 15.86 10.05 0.57
N ALA A 452 14.57 10.07 0.21
CA ALA A 452 14.09 10.65 -1.05
C ALA A 452 14.52 12.11 -1.22
N ALA A 453 14.37 12.94 -0.16
CA ALA A 453 14.74 14.35 -0.22
C ALA A 453 16.26 14.54 -0.35
N LEU A 454 17.07 13.72 0.33
CA LEU A 454 18.53 13.76 0.22
C LEU A 454 18.99 13.54 -1.22
N LEU A 455 18.40 12.57 -1.93
CA LEU A 455 18.72 12.29 -3.33
C LEU A 455 18.29 13.41 -4.30
N LEU A 456 17.22 14.12 -3.98
CA LEU A 456 16.75 15.24 -4.80
C LEU A 456 17.58 16.51 -4.57
N PHE A 457 17.98 16.78 -3.32
CA PHE A 457 18.87 17.90 -2.98
C PHE A 457 20.27 17.71 -3.56
N GLN A 458 20.82 16.49 -3.49
CA GLN A 458 22.19 16.21 -3.92
C GLN A 458 22.19 15.58 -5.32
N GLN A 459 22.21 16.42 -6.37
CA GLN A 459 22.22 15.95 -7.76
C GLN A 459 23.39 15.01 -8.09
N THR A 460 24.53 15.21 -7.45
CA THR A 460 25.74 14.40 -7.65
C THR A 460 25.76 13.14 -6.78
N HIS A 461 24.69 12.84 -6.03
CA HIS A 461 24.66 11.68 -5.15
C HIS A 461 24.62 10.38 -5.98
N PRO A 462 25.52 9.41 -5.72
CA PRO A 462 25.64 8.21 -6.55
C PRO A 462 24.34 7.39 -6.61
N LEU A 463 23.55 7.37 -5.53
CA LEU A 463 22.28 6.63 -5.48
C LEU A 463 21.11 7.34 -6.20
N ARG A 464 21.29 8.56 -6.72
CA ARG A 464 20.23 9.27 -7.45
C ARG A 464 19.80 8.51 -8.71
N ALA A 465 20.74 7.84 -9.37
CA ALA A 465 20.47 7.01 -10.55
C ALA A 465 19.43 5.92 -10.29
N VAL A 466 19.21 5.51 -9.03
CA VAL A 466 18.18 4.53 -8.67
C VAL A 466 16.77 5.11 -8.83
N LEU A 467 16.58 6.41 -8.55
CA LEU A 467 15.31 7.10 -8.82
C LEU A 467 15.01 7.14 -10.31
N GLU A 468 16.03 7.46 -11.12
CA GLU A 468 15.90 7.53 -12.58
C GLU A 468 15.56 6.15 -13.19
N ARG A 469 16.19 5.08 -12.71
CA ARG A 469 15.86 3.69 -13.12
C ARG A 469 14.44 3.27 -12.75
N ASN A 470 13.86 3.86 -11.70
CA ASN A 470 12.52 3.57 -11.20
C ASN A 470 11.60 4.80 -11.33
N GLN A 471 11.75 5.55 -12.43
CA GLN A 471 11.06 6.83 -12.62
C GLN A 471 9.54 6.71 -12.48
N GLU A 472 8.92 5.63 -12.98
CA GLU A 472 7.46 5.43 -12.89
C GLU A 472 6.95 5.34 -11.45
N LEU A 473 7.76 4.79 -10.54
CA LEU A 473 7.42 4.66 -9.13
C LEU A 473 7.87 5.87 -8.29
N THR A 474 8.77 6.70 -8.84
CA THR A 474 9.43 7.80 -8.12
C THR A 474 9.25 9.13 -8.84
N LEU A 475 10.18 9.52 -9.72
CA LEU A 475 10.25 10.86 -10.33
C LEU A 475 9.05 11.22 -11.22
N ASN A 476 8.34 10.24 -11.76
CA ASN A 476 7.12 10.42 -12.56
C ASN A 476 5.84 10.06 -11.79
N SER A 477 5.94 9.91 -10.47
CA SER A 477 4.81 9.59 -9.61
C SER A 477 4.36 10.79 -8.80
N ILE A 478 3.11 11.24 -9.00
CA ILE A 478 2.49 12.29 -8.17
C ILE A 478 2.48 11.86 -6.69
N GLN A 479 2.26 10.57 -6.42
CA GLN A 479 2.22 10.05 -5.06
C GLN A 479 3.57 10.16 -4.36
N PHE A 480 4.68 10.01 -5.08
CA PHE A 480 6.02 10.13 -4.52
C PHE A 480 6.29 11.55 -3.97
N TYR A 481 6.05 12.59 -4.78
CA TYR A 481 6.24 13.98 -4.34
C TYR A 481 5.25 14.40 -3.25
N SER A 482 3.98 14.01 -3.37
CA SER A 482 2.97 14.29 -2.35
C SER A 482 3.38 13.70 -1.01
N LYS A 483 3.74 12.40 -0.96
CA LYS A 483 4.20 11.74 0.27
C LYS A 483 5.45 12.37 0.85
N MET A 484 6.41 12.75 0.01
CA MET A 484 7.62 13.45 0.47
C MET A 484 7.28 14.80 1.09
N ASN A 485 6.44 15.62 0.46
CA ASN A 485 6.03 16.91 1.01
C ASN A 485 5.33 16.77 2.38
N GLN A 486 4.57 15.69 2.58
CA GLN A 486 3.92 15.40 3.86
C GLN A 486 4.95 15.13 4.96
N VAL A 487 5.92 14.25 4.68
CA VAL A 487 6.98 13.93 5.64
C VAL A 487 7.84 15.16 5.92
N LEU A 488 8.17 15.96 4.91
CA LEU A 488 8.93 17.19 5.08
C LEU A 488 8.21 18.22 5.97
N ARG A 489 6.89 18.35 5.86
CA ARG A 489 6.09 19.26 6.70
C ARG A 489 6.02 18.82 8.16
N SER A 490 6.06 17.52 8.42
CA SER A 490 5.99 16.97 9.78
C SER A 490 7.32 16.98 10.53
N LEU A 491 8.43 17.30 9.86
CA LEU A 491 9.73 17.46 10.50
C LEU A 491 9.72 18.63 11.49
N THR A 492 10.35 18.41 12.66
CA THR A 492 10.53 19.45 13.68
C THR A 492 11.35 20.62 13.14
N PRO A 493 11.11 21.86 13.61
CA PRO A 493 11.83 23.04 13.13
C PRO A 493 13.36 22.92 13.25
N GLU A 494 13.83 22.24 14.28
CA GLU A 494 15.25 21.97 14.52
C GLU A 494 15.88 21.07 13.44
N SER A 495 15.08 20.22 12.80
CA SER A 495 15.48 19.35 11.69
C SER A 495 15.41 20.07 10.32
N ARG A 496 14.82 21.27 10.24
CA ARG A 496 14.64 22.06 9.00
C ARG A 496 15.86 22.91 8.63
N ALA A 497 17.07 22.44 8.91
CA ALA A 497 18.30 23.22 8.74
C ALA A 497 18.67 23.56 7.27
N ILE A 498 17.93 23.06 6.28
CA ILE A 498 18.18 23.19 4.83
C ILE A 498 16.86 23.54 4.14
N ASN A 499 16.91 24.27 3.01
CA ASN A 499 15.85 24.68 2.04
C ASN A 499 14.65 23.71 1.80
N VAL A 500 13.99 23.25 2.86
CA VAL A 500 12.86 22.31 2.83
C VAL A 500 11.66 22.97 2.18
N ASP A 501 11.39 24.24 2.49
CA ASP A 501 10.29 24.99 1.89
C ASP A 501 10.48 25.14 0.37
N THR A 502 11.70 25.43 -0.07
CA THR A 502 12.03 25.48 -1.51
C THR A 502 11.82 24.12 -2.18
N LEU A 503 12.21 23.01 -1.53
CA LEU A 503 11.96 21.67 -2.06
C LEU A 503 10.46 21.36 -2.11
N ILE A 504 9.69 21.77 -1.10
CA ILE A 504 8.24 21.61 -1.08
C ILE A 504 7.59 22.34 -2.26
N GLU A 505 8.01 23.58 -2.53
CA GLU A 505 7.52 24.34 -3.70
C GLU A 505 7.93 23.67 -5.02
N ASN A 506 9.20 23.29 -5.21
CA ASN A 506 9.66 22.58 -6.40
C ASN A 506 8.89 21.26 -6.63
N ASN A 507 8.54 20.56 -5.56
CA ASN A 507 7.75 19.34 -5.61
C ASN A 507 6.29 19.62 -6.01
N LYS A 508 5.71 20.76 -5.59
CA LYS A 508 4.38 21.17 -6.06
C LYS A 508 4.38 21.42 -7.56
N ASP A 509 5.39 22.11 -8.06
CA ASP A 509 5.54 22.35 -9.50
C ASP A 509 5.68 21.03 -10.28
N SER A 510 6.50 20.11 -9.75
CA SER A 510 6.63 18.75 -10.27
C SER A 510 5.29 17.99 -10.31
N ILE A 511 4.47 18.11 -9.25
CA ILE A 511 3.12 17.51 -9.21
C ILE A 511 2.21 18.11 -10.29
N VAL A 512 2.25 19.43 -10.49
CA VAL A 512 1.45 20.11 -11.52
C VAL A 512 1.85 19.61 -12.91
N LEU A 513 3.15 19.55 -13.22
CA LEU A 513 3.65 19.04 -14.51
C LEU A 513 3.22 17.59 -14.75
N LEU A 514 3.32 16.73 -13.72
CA LEU A 514 2.89 15.33 -13.84
C LEU A 514 1.38 15.16 -14.02
N ARG A 515 0.55 16.04 -13.44
CA ARG A 515 -0.90 16.07 -13.71
C ARG A 515 -1.20 16.38 -15.18
N GLN A 516 -0.32 17.15 -15.82
CA GLN A 516 -0.37 17.44 -17.25
C GLN A 516 0.29 16.35 -18.11
N ARG A 517 0.65 15.19 -17.51
CA ARG A 517 1.34 14.07 -18.18
C ARG A 517 2.70 14.44 -18.78
N ILE A 518 3.32 15.50 -18.27
CA ILE A 518 4.68 15.89 -18.68
C ILE A 518 5.64 15.17 -17.74
N ALA A 519 6.32 14.16 -18.28
CA ALA A 519 7.31 13.40 -17.54
C ALA A 519 8.55 14.27 -17.28
N LEU A 520 9.05 14.22 -16.05
CA LEU A 520 10.19 15.02 -15.61
C LEU A 520 11.50 14.40 -16.14
N HIS A 521 11.79 14.61 -17.41
CA HIS A 521 13.05 14.21 -18.02
C HIS A 521 14.09 15.28 -17.68
N GLN A 522 14.68 15.14 -16.49
CA GLN A 522 15.63 16.06 -15.85
C GLN A 522 14.98 17.30 -15.21
N GLN A 523 15.57 17.73 -14.09
CA GLN A 523 15.08 18.82 -13.22
C GLN A 523 14.69 20.06 -14.01
N HIS A 524 13.64 20.76 -13.54
CA HIS A 524 13.21 22.12 -13.93
C HIS A 524 14.31 22.89 -14.67
N ASP A 525 14.38 22.69 -15.99
CA ASP A 525 15.11 23.61 -16.84
C ASP A 525 14.22 24.85 -16.87
N PRO A 526 14.70 26.06 -16.54
CA PRO A 526 13.93 27.28 -16.77
C PRO A 526 13.49 27.42 -18.24
N LYS A 527 14.10 26.69 -19.17
CA LYS A 527 13.61 26.54 -20.55
C LYS A 527 12.31 25.75 -20.67
N LEU A 528 12.01 24.86 -19.72
CA LEU A 528 10.79 24.07 -19.68
C LEU A 528 9.56 24.96 -19.47
N GLU A 529 9.67 26.02 -18.66
CA GLU A 529 8.59 27.02 -18.49
C GLU A 529 8.31 27.77 -19.79
N LEU A 530 9.36 28.07 -20.57
CA LEU A 530 9.24 28.69 -21.89
C LEU A 530 8.74 27.71 -22.98
N SER A 531 8.94 26.41 -22.81
CA SER A 531 8.50 25.38 -23.77
C SER A 531 7.20 24.68 -23.37
N LEU A 532 6.63 24.99 -22.20
CA LEU A 532 5.49 24.27 -21.64
C LEU A 532 4.24 24.37 -22.52
N GLY A 533 3.94 25.58 -23.02
CA GLY A 533 2.87 25.78 -23.98
C GLY A 533 3.05 24.94 -25.25
N HIS A 534 4.29 24.81 -25.75
CA HIS A 534 4.57 24.00 -26.93
C HIS A 534 4.41 22.50 -26.67
N GLU A 535 4.81 22.00 -25.51
CA GLU A 535 4.64 20.59 -25.13
C GLU A 535 3.15 20.23 -25.01
N LEU A 536 2.37 21.08 -24.35
CA LEU A 536 0.91 20.88 -24.24
C LEU A 536 0.23 20.91 -25.60
N VAL A 537 0.64 21.81 -26.49
CA VAL A 537 0.14 21.85 -27.88
C VAL A 537 0.51 20.57 -28.62
N HIS A 538 1.74 20.09 -28.49
CA HIS A 538 2.16 18.84 -29.12
C HIS A 538 1.31 17.64 -28.64
N GLN A 539 1.01 17.57 -27.34
CA GLN A 539 0.11 16.54 -26.79
C GLN A 539 -1.31 16.66 -27.34
N LEU A 540 -1.84 17.88 -27.51
CA LEU A 540 -3.15 18.11 -28.13
C LEU A 540 -3.15 17.71 -29.60
N GLU A 541 -2.10 18.02 -30.36
CA GLU A 541 -2.00 17.67 -31.79
C GLU A 541 -1.87 16.17 -32.03
N THR A 542 -1.22 15.45 -31.12
CA THR A 542 -1.05 13.99 -31.18
C THR A 542 -2.23 13.20 -30.59
N ASP A 543 -3.17 13.86 -29.91
CA ASP A 543 -4.37 13.22 -29.38
C ASP A 543 -5.21 12.59 -30.51
N PRO A 544 -5.64 11.31 -30.38
CA PRO A 544 -6.37 10.61 -31.45
C PRO A 544 -7.69 11.28 -31.86
N GLU A 545 -8.41 11.89 -30.92
CA GLU A 545 -9.70 12.53 -31.19
C GLU A 545 -9.50 13.86 -31.91
N ILE A 546 -8.56 14.68 -31.44
CA ILE A 546 -8.20 15.96 -32.08
C ILE A 546 -7.64 15.72 -33.49
N SER A 547 -6.76 14.72 -33.65
CA SER A 547 -6.19 14.35 -34.95
C SER A 547 -7.26 13.82 -35.92
N TYR A 548 -8.20 13.01 -35.43
CA TYR A 548 -9.35 12.54 -36.22
C TYR A 548 -10.20 13.70 -36.76
N GLN A 549 -10.57 14.65 -35.89
CA GLN A 549 -11.36 15.81 -36.30
C GLN A 549 -10.58 16.74 -37.25
N ALA A 550 -9.29 16.96 -36.99
CA ALA A 550 -8.43 17.73 -37.90
C ALA A 550 -8.39 17.09 -39.31
N GLY A 551 -8.27 15.76 -39.38
CA GLY A 551 -8.35 15.01 -40.64
C GLY A 551 -9.72 15.12 -41.33
N ARG A 552 -10.81 15.20 -40.56
CA ARG A 552 -12.15 15.44 -41.11
C ARG A 552 -12.29 16.86 -41.66
N ILE A 553 -11.84 17.88 -40.93
CA ILE A 553 -11.84 19.29 -41.36
C ILE A 553 -11.08 19.43 -42.69
N ARG A 554 -9.87 18.87 -42.79
CA ARG A 554 -9.06 18.91 -44.02
C ARG A 554 -9.81 18.33 -45.23
N ARG A 555 -10.54 17.23 -45.04
CA ARG A 555 -11.35 16.61 -46.10
C ARG A 555 -12.50 17.52 -46.54
N GLU A 556 -13.26 18.07 -45.60
CA GLU A 556 -14.37 18.98 -45.91
C GLU A 556 -13.90 20.26 -46.61
N VAL A 557 -12.79 20.86 -46.12
CA VAL A 557 -12.17 22.02 -46.77
C VAL A 557 -11.75 21.70 -48.20
N ALA A 558 -11.11 20.54 -48.44
CA ALA A 558 -10.69 20.12 -49.77
C ALA A 558 -11.87 19.95 -50.75
N LEU A 559 -13.05 19.53 -50.26
CA LEU A 559 -14.27 19.43 -51.06
C LEU A 559 -14.88 20.81 -51.39
N LEU A 560 -14.73 21.80 -50.50
CA LEU A 560 -15.32 23.13 -50.64
C LEU A 560 -14.46 24.10 -51.47
N ILE A 561 -13.13 24.04 -51.36
CA ILE A 561 -12.21 24.95 -52.06
C ILE A 561 -12.49 25.07 -53.58
N PRO A 562 -12.71 23.97 -54.33
CA PRO A 562 -13.00 24.06 -55.77
C PRO A 562 -14.30 24.78 -56.10
N ARG A 563 -15.24 24.87 -55.15
CA ARG A 563 -16.59 25.40 -55.34
C ARG A 563 -16.70 26.89 -55.00
N VAL A 564 -15.72 27.43 -54.28
CA VAL A 564 -15.63 28.86 -53.94
C VAL A 564 -15.00 29.63 -55.10
N ARG A 565 -15.55 30.81 -55.44
CA ARG A 565 -15.06 31.63 -56.55
C ARG A 565 -13.95 32.61 -56.15
N GLU A 566 -14.08 33.21 -54.97
CA GLU A 566 -13.15 34.24 -54.49
C GLU A 566 -11.87 33.65 -53.91
N VAL A 567 -10.72 34.22 -54.27
CA VAL A 567 -9.40 33.76 -53.84
C VAL A 567 -9.18 34.00 -52.33
N THR A 568 -9.68 35.11 -51.79
CA THR A 568 -9.63 35.43 -50.36
C THR A 568 -10.39 34.38 -49.54
N SER A 569 -11.61 34.07 -49.93
CA SER A 569 -12.45 33.04 -49.30
C SER A 569 -11.84 31.64 -49.38
N LYS A 570 -11.05 31.32 -50.42
CA LYS A 570 -10.28 30.07 -50.50
C LYS A 570 -9.12 30.02 -49.50
N ARG A 571 -8.41 31.14 -49.32
CA ARG A 571 -7.30 31.24 -48.36
C ARG A 571 -7.82 31.13 -46.93
N ASP A 572 -8.94 31.78 -46.63
CA ASP A 572 -9.58 31.70 -45.31
C ASP A 572 -10.01 30.28 -44.98
N LEU A 573 -10.59 29.56 -45.94
CA LEU A 573 -10.93 28.14 -45.78
C LEU A 573 -9.71 27.24 -45.58
N ALA A 574 -8.61 27.51 -46.29
CA ALA A 574 -7.36 26.78 -46.11
C ALA A 574 -6.78 27.01 -44.71
N ASN A 575 -6.82 28.23 -44.18
CA ASN A 575 -6.34 28.56 -42.84
C ASN A 575 -7.12 27.84 -41.72
N LEU A 576 -8.39 27.47 -41.95
CA LEU A 576 -9.19 26.71 -40.97
C LEU A 576 -8.74 25.25 -40.81
N THR A 577 -7.85 24.74 -41.68
CA THR A 577 -7.30 23.38 -41.55
C THR A 577 -6.26 23.24 -40.43
N THR A 578 -5.77 24.37 -39.93
CA THR A 578 -4.80 24.47 -38.83
C THR A 578 -5.41 25.31 -37.72
N ILE A 579 -5.60 24.74 -36.54
CA ILE A 579 -6.00 25.51 -35.36
C ILE A 579 -4.81 26.39 -34.97
N ASN A 580 -5.06 27.67 -34.72
CA ASN A 580 -4.03 28.56 -34.21
C ASN A 580 -3.79 28.27 -32.72
N PHE A 581 -2.75 27.50 -32.44
CA PHE A 581 -2.30 27.23 -31.07
C PHE A 581 -1.37 28.31 -30.51
N ASP A 582 -0.91 29.28 -31.29
CA ASP A 582 0.03 30.31 -30.84
C ASP A 582 -0.56 31.13 -29.68
N LEU A 583 -1.86 31.41 -29.75
CA LEU A 583 -2.58 32.11 -28.67
C LEU A 583 -2.60 31.29 -27.37
N LEU A 584 -2.68 29.96 -27.48
CA LEU A 584 -2.63 29.08 -26.33
C LEU A 584 -1.21 29.04 -25.74
N VAL A 585 -0.18 28.95 -26.59
CA VAL A 585 1.23 28.99 -26.16
C VAL A 585 1.55 30.29 -25.44
N ILE A 586 1.20 31.44 -26.05
CA ILE A 586 1.42 32.76 -25.46
C ILE A 586 0.66 32.88 -24.13
N GLY A 587 -0.59 32.39 -24.10
CA GLY A 587 -1.42 32.42 -22.90
C GLY A 587 -0.85 31.58 -21.75
N ILE A 588 -0.38 30.37 -22.03
CA ILE A 588 0.19 29.46 -21.02
C ILE A 588 1.56 29.97 -20.54
N ASN A 589 2.44 30.34 -21.46
CA ASN A 589 3.79 30.81 -21.13
C ASN A 589 3.78 32.19 -20.45
N GLY A 590 2.68 32.95 -20.56
CA GLY A 590 2.50 34.22 -19.89
C GLY A 590 2.00 34.12 -18.44
N LEU A 591 1.72 32.92 -17.93
CA LEU A 591 1.25 32.72 -16.56
C LEU A 591 2.43 32.78 -15.58
N SER A 592 2.27 33.54 -14.49
CA SER A 592 3.29 33.68 -13.44
C SER A 592 3.46 32.43 -12.57
N SER A 593 2.57 31.45 -12.66
CA SER A 593 2.61 30.21 -11.88
C SER A 593 2.00 29.05 -12.65
N LEU A 594 2.63 27.89 -12.54
CA LEU A 594 2.16 26.63 -13.14
C LEU A 594 0.81 26.19 -12.58
N ALA A 595 0.48 26.59 -11.35
CA ALA A 595 -0.79 26.25 -10.71
C ALA A 595 -2.03 26.80 -11.46
N TYR A 596 -1.84 27.83 -12.30
CA TYR A 596 -2.91 28.45 -13.09
C TYR A 596 -3.12 27.81 -14.46
N ILE A 597 -2.37 26.76 -14.80
CA ILE A 597 -2.52 26.06 -16.07
C ILE A 597 -3.76 25.15 -16.02
N PRO A 598 -4.74 25.33 -16.92
CA PRO A 598 -5.90 24.46 -16.97
C PRO A 598 -5.51 22.98 -17.14
N PRO A 599 -6.28 22.05 -16.59
CA PRO A 599 -6.09 20.62 -16.84
C PRO A 599 -6.08 20.30 -18.34
N LEU A 600 -5.22 19.37 -18.79
CA LEU A 600 -5.13 18.93 -20.18
C LEU A 600 -6.48 18.51 -20.77
N GLU A 601 -7.36 17.92 -19.97
CA GLU A 601 -8.71 17.53 -20.40
C GLU A 601 -9.61 18.74 -20.73
N ASP A 602 -9.45 19.86 -20.05
CA ASP A 602 -10.19 21.09 -20.33
C ASP A 602 -9.67 21.76 -21.61
N LEU A 603 -8.34 21.72 -21.81
CA LEU A 603 -7.70 22.13 -23.07
C LEU A 603 -8.21 21.26 -24.23
N LYS A 604 -8.19 19.93 -24.07
CA LYS A 604 -8.70 18.98 -25.07
C LYS A 604 -10.17 19.25 -25.41
N ARG A 605 -11.04 19.38 -24.41
CA ARG A 605 -12.46 19.68 -24.60
C ARG A 605 -12.67 20.97 -25.40
N THR A 606 -11.86 21.98 -25.12
CA THR A 606 -11.91 23.27 -25.82
C THR A 606 -11.45 23.12 -27.27
N THR A 607 -10.35 22.40 -27.52
CA THR A 607 -9.85 22.12 -28.87
C THR A 607 -10.88 21.35 -29.71
N VAL A 608 -11.49 20.30 -29.16
CA VAL A 608 -12.53 19.53 -29.84
C VAL A 608 -13.76 20.40 -30.12
N ARG A 609 -14.18 21.24 -29.16
CA ARG A 609 -15.27 22.21 -29.36
C ARG A 609 -14.99 23.15 -30.53
N LEU A 610 -13.76 23.68 -30.62
CA LEU A 610 -13.35 24.53 -31.74
C LEU A 610 -13.40 23.79 -33.07
N GLN A 611 -12.93 22.54 -33.13
CA GLN A 611 -12.98 21.72 -34.34
C GLN A 611 -14.40 21.42 -34.80
N LEU A 612 -15.31 21.13 -33.86
CA LEU A 612 -16.72 20.95 -34.17
C LEU A 612 -17.36 22.24 -34.69
N ALA A 613 -17.01 23.40 -34.12
CA ALA A 613 -17.45 24.69 -34.63
C ALA A 613 -16.92 24.98 -36.05
N ILE A 614 -15.67 24.59 -36.36
CA ILE A 614 -15.13 24.66 -37.73
C ILE A 614 -15.95 23.78 -38.68
N LEU A 615 -16.27 22.55 -38.29
CA LEU A 615 -17.11 21.66 -39.12
C LEU A 615 -18.51 22.24 -39.34
N GLU A 616 -19.11 22.86 -38.32
CA GLU A 616 -20.37 23.60 -38.44
C GLU A 616 -20.22 24.77 -39.44
N TYR A 617 -19.16 25.57 -39.32
CA TYR A 617 -18.84 26.66 -40.24
C TYR A 617 -18.72 26.17 -41.69
N LEU A 618 -18.03 25.05 -41.92
CA LEU A 618 -17.88 24.48 -43.26
C LEU A 618 -19.23 24.02 -43.82
N SER A 619 -20.10 23.42 -43.00
CA SER A 619 -21.46 23.05 -43.40
C SER A 619 -22.29 24.28 -43.77
N LEU A 620 -22.17 25.38 -43.02
CA LEU A 620 -22.89 26.63 -43.28
C LEU A 620 -22.40 27.30 -44.57
N VAL A 621 -21.08 27.31 -44.81
CA VAL A 621 -20.48 27.79 -46.05
C VAL A 621 -20.94 26.94 -47.24
N ASP A 622 -21.02 25.61 -47.09
CA ASP A 622 -21.56 24.73 -48.13
C ASP A 622 -23.01 25.06 -48.48
N GLU A 623 -23.84 25.32 -47.45
CA GLU A 623 -25.22 25.77 -47.61
C GLU A 623 -25.25 27.03 -48.47
N VAL A 624 -24.50 28.07 -48.09
CA VAL A 624 -24.38 29.38 -48.79
C VAL A 624 -23.95 29.21 -50.25
N ILE A 625 -22.97 28.35 -50.54
CA ILE A 625 -22.52 28.09 -51.92
C ILE A 625 -23.63 27.47 -52.79
N ASN A 626 -24.54 26.70 -52.19
CA ASN A 626 -25.64 26.05 -52.89
C ASN A 626 -26.89 26.94 -53.05
N PHE A 627 -27.05 28.01 -52.26
CA PHE A 627 -28.19 28.93 -52.36
C PHE A 627 -28.43 29.54 -53.76
N PRO A 628 -27.41 30.01 -54.50
CA PRO A 628 -27.60 30.56 -55.85
C PRO A 628 -28.20 29.56 -56.83
N LYS A 629 -27.90 28.25 -56.68
CA LYS A 629 -28.47 27.20 -57.53
C LYS A 629 -29.96 26.99 -57.24
N ALA A 630 -30.37 27.12 -55.98
CA ALA A 630 -31.78 27.05 -55.58
C ALA A 630 -32.57 28.29 -56.05
N LEU A 631 -31.95 29.47 -56.07
CA LEU A 631 -32.53 30.73 -56.56
C LEU A 631 -32.79 30.73 -58.07
N VAL A 632 -31.91 30.13 -58.88
CA VAL A 632 -32.11 29.99 -60.34
C VAL A 632 -33.34 29.15 -60.69
N GLY A 633 -33.78 28.25 -59.79
CA GLY A 633 -35.02 27.48 -59.95
C GLY A 633 -36.32 28.21 -59.58
N VAL A 634 -36.24 29.32 -58.84
CA VAL A 634 -37.40 30.10 -58.36
C VAL A 634 -37.62 31.30 -59.29
N ASN A 635 -38.22 31.04 -60.45
CA ASN A 635 -38.85 31.96 -61.41
C ASN A 635 -38.47 33.47 -61.34
N LEU A 636 -37.58 33.90 -62.24
CA LEU A 636 -37.09 35.28 -62.43
C LEU A 636 -38.14 36.33 -62.87
N HIS A 637 -39.41 35.95 -63.01
CA HIS A 637 -40.47 36.80 -63.60
C HIS A 637 -41.58 37.23 -62.63
N ALA A 638 -41.50 36.92 -61.34
CA ALA A 638 -42.51 37.33 -60.37
C ALA A 638 -42.28 38.79 -59.88
N ARG A 639 -43.21 39.71 -60.21
CA ARG A 639 -43.20 41.12 -59.74
C ARG A 639 -43.40 41.29 -58.22
N LYS A 640 -43.76 40.23 -57.48
CA LYS A 640 -43.88 40.22 -56.02
C LYS A 640 -42.86 39.25 -55.43
N GLU A 641 -42.15 39.71 -54.40
CA GLU A 641 -41.19 38.92 -53.65
C GLU A 641 -41.84 37.65 -53.10
N SER A 642 -41.45 36.49 -53.64
CA SER A 642 -42.00 35.19 -53.23
C SER A 642 -41.77 34.97 -51.73
N LYS A 643 -42.73 34.34 -51.04
CA LYS A 643 -42.59 33.89 -49.64
C LYS A 643 -41.31 33.04 -49.46
N GLN A 644 -40.92 32.30 -50.49
CA GLN A 644 -39.68 31.51 -50.51
C GLN A 644 -38.44 32.40 -50.54
N LEU A 645 -38.43 33.47 -51.34
CA LEU A 645 -37.31 34.42 -51.39
C LEU A 645 -37.10 35.13 -50.05
N LYS A 646 -38.19 35.51 -49.36
CA LYS A 646 -38.12 36.07 -48.00
C LYS A 646 -37.58 35.08 -46.97
N ALA A 647 -38.01 33.81 -47.05
CA ALA A 647 -37.51 32.75 -46.17
C ALA A 647 -36.02 32.47 -46.41
N LEU A 648 -35.58 32.44 -47.67
CA LEU A 648 -34.17 32.27 -48.04
C LEU A 648 -33.33 33.44 -47.51
N LYS A 649 -33.75 34.70 -47.71
CA LYS A 649 -33.05 35.87 -47.16
C LYS A 649 -32.91 35.82 -45.63
N ARG A 650 -33.97 35.41 -44.92
CA ARG A 650 -33.92 35.21 -43.46
C ARG A 650 -32.91 34.13 -43.09
N ARG A 651 -32.92 32.99 -43.77
CA ARG A 651 -31.96 31.90 -43.53
C ARG A 651 -30.53 32.34 -43.81
N THR A 652 -30.27 33.11 -44.86
CA THR A 652 -28.95 33.69 -45.13
C THR A 652 -28.48 34.59 -43.99
N MET A 653 -29.34 35.48 -43.49
CA MET A 653 -29.02 36.32 -42.31
C MET A 653 -28.73 35.48 -41.06
N GLU A 654 -29.48 34.39 -40.82
CA GLU A 654 -29.21 33.46 -39.72
C GLU A 654 -27.85 32.78 -39.86
N ILE A 655 -27.49 32.34 -41.07
CA ILE A 655 -26.19 31.73 -41.38
C ILE A 655 -25.06 32.74 -41.16
N ASP A 656 -25.21 33.97 -41.66
CA ASP A 656 -24.20 35.02 -41.52
C ASP A 656 -23.95 35.36 -40.04
N ASN A 657 -25.02 35.49 -39.25
CA ASN A 657 -24.92 35.70 -37.80
C ASN A 657 -24.19 34.53 -37.12
N ARG A 658 -24.55 33.29 -37.46
CA ARG A 658 -23.92 32.10 -36.87
C ARG A 658 -22.45 31.97 -37.27
N ILE A 659 -22.09 32.34 -38.49
CA ILE A 659 -20.71 32.40 -38.96
C ILE A 659 -19.90 33.42 -38.12
N VAL A 660 -20.46 34.58 -37.83
CA VAL A 660 -19.81 35.60 -36.99
C VAL A 660 -19.60 35.07 -35.57
N GLU A 661 -20.59 34.39 -34.99
CA GLU A 661 -20.46 33.74 -33.68
C GLU A 661 -19.34 32.70 -33.66
N ILE A 662 -19.26 31.83 -34.67
CA ILE A 662 -18.21 30.80 -34.77
C ILE A 662 -16.82 31.44 -34.92
N LYS A 663 -16.68 32.48 -35.76
CA LYS A 663 -15.41 33.22 -35.90
C LYS A 663 -14.97 33.86 -34.58
N THR A 664 -15.92 34.39 -33.83
CA THR A 664 -15.66 34.94 -32.49
C THR A 664 -15.18 33.84 -31.53
N MET A 665 -15.86 32.68 -31.53
CA MET A 665 -15.44 31.53 -30.72
C MET A 665 -14.02 31.06 -31.07
N LEU A 666 -13.68 30.94 -32.35
CA LEU A 666 -12.35 30.52 -32.82
C LEU A 666 -11.23 31.49 -32.39
N THR A 667 -11.56 32.76 -32.23
CA THR A 667 -10.59 33.79 -31.85
C THR A 667 -10.37 33.84 -30.34
N TYR A 668 -11.42 33.64 -29.55
CA TYR A 668 -11.40 33.92 -28.10
C TYR A 668 -11.48 32.69 -27.19
N ALA A 669 -11.79 31.49 -27.69
CA ALA A 669 -12.07 30.34 -26.80
C ALA A 669 -10.95 30.00 -25.82
N TYR A 670 -9.68 30.02 -26.24
CA TYR A 670 -8.56 29.73 -25.31
C TYR A 670 -8.36 30.86 -24.30
N ARG A 671 -8.55 32.11 -24.70
CA ARG A 671 -8.51 33.25 -23.78
C ARG A 671 -9.63 33.15 -22.74
N GLU A 672 -10.86 32.88 -23.19
CA GLU A 672 -12.02 32.69 -22.33
C GLU A 672 -11.81 31.53 -21.35
N LEU A 673 -11.25 30.41 -21.81
CA LEU A 673 -10.89 29.28 -20.95
C LEU A 673 -9.88 29.68 -19.87
N LEU A 674 -8.78 30.32 -20.26
CA LEU A 674 -7.73 30.76 -19.33
C LEU A 674 -8.27 31.78 -18.33
N GLU A 675 -9.03 32.78 -18.77
CA GLU A 675 -9.66 33.78 -17.89
C GLU A 675 -10.65 33.14 -16.92
N THR A 676 -11.47 32.20 -17.40
CA THR A 676 -12.46 31.50 -16.56
C THR A 676 -11.77 30.64 -15.51
N HIS A 677 -10.72 29.92 -15.90
CA HIS A 677 -9.93 29.10 -14.99
C HIS A 677 -9.19 29.96 -13.96
N LEU A 678 -8.56 31.05 -14.39
CA LEU A 678 -7.87 32.00 -13.51
C LEU A 678 -8.86 32.64 -12.51
N LYS A 679 -10.03 33.08 -12.96
CA LYS A 679 -11.08 33.61 -12.08
C LYS A 679 -11.52 32.59 -11.05
N LYS A 680 -11.67 31.32 -11.45
CA LYS A 680 -12.00 30.23 -10.54
C LYS A 680 -10.90 30.04 -9.48
N MET A 681 -9.64 29.94 -9.89
CA MET A 681 -8.50 29.79 -8.96
C MET A 681 -8.40 30.97 -7.99
N ILE A 682 -8.51 32.21 -8.48
CA ILE A 682 -8.52 33.41 -7.63
C ILE A 682 -9.70 33.38 -6.66
N SER A 683 -10.87 32.91 -7.08
CA SER A 683 -12.04 32.80 -6.18
C SER A 683 -11.82 31.75 -5.08
N GLU A 684 -11.16 30.63 -5.39
CA GLU A 684 -10.82 29.58 -4.43
C GLU A 684 -9.75 30.08 -3.45
N GLU A 685 -8.71 30.76 -3.92
CA GLU A 685 -7.69 31.39 -3.07
C GLU A 685 -8.30 32.47 -2.15
N ARG A 686 -9.18 33.33 -2.68
CA ARG A 686 -9.89 34.34 -1.87
C ARG A 686 -10.79 33.68 -0.82
N SER A 687 -11.46 32.59 -1.16
CA SER A 687 -12.25 31.82 -0.21
C SER A 687 -11.36 31.27 0.91
N ALA A 688 -10.25 30.63 0.56
CA ALA A 688 -9.28 30.10 1.53
C ALA A 688 -8.68 31.21 2.42
N LEU A 689 -8.35 32.37 1.85
CA LEU A 689 -7.87 33.53 2.60
C LEU A 689 -8.95 34.09 3.54
N SER A 690 -10.20 34.18 3.08
CA SER A 690 -11.31 34.64 3.93
C SER A 690 -11.57 33.70 5.11
N GLU A 691 -11.41 32.40 4.90
CA GLU A 691 -11.51 31.38 5.94
C GLU A 691 -10.34 31.47 6.93
N ALA A 692 -9.12 31.72 6.44
CA ALA A 692 -7.95 31.96 7.27
C ALA A 692 -8.10 33.25 8.12
N ILE A 693 -8.59 34.34 7.54
CA ILE A 693 -8.88 35.59 8.26
C ILE A 693 -9.95 35.38 9.32
N ARG A 694 -11.02 34.66 8.99
CA ARG A 694 -12.08 34.31 9.95
C ARG A 694 -11.53 33.46 11.09
N SER A 695 -10.70 32.48 10.78
CA SER A 695 -10.03 31.63 11.78
C SER A 695 -9.11 32.45 12.68
N LYS A 696 -8.38 33.43 12.14
CA LYS A 696 -7.59 34.38 12.91
C LYS A 696 -8.44 35.25 13.82
N ALA A 697 -9.56 35.81 13.34
CA ALA A 697 -10.44 36.64 14.16
C ALA A 697 -11.02 35.85 15.36
N VAL A 698 -11.39 34.58 15.14
CA VAL A 698 -11.84 33.68 16.21
C VAL A 698 -10.72 33.41 17.22
N LEU A 699 -9.47 33.27 16.77
CA LEU A 699 -8.32 33.14 17.65
C LEU A 699 -8.06 34.42 18.46
N ASP A 700 -8.12 35.58 17.82
CA ASP A 700 -7.93 36.88 18.49
C ASP A 700 -9.01 37.14 19.56
N GLU A 701 -10.27 36.76 19.29
CA GLU A 701 -11.37 36.81 20.26
C GLU A 701 -11.11 35.88 21.46
N LYS A 702 -10.70 34.62 21.20
CA LYS A 702 -10.33 33.68 22.27
C LYS A 702 -9.17 34.19 23.12
N ILE A 703 -8.15 34.80 22.49
CA ILE A 703 -7.02 35.40 23.20
C ILE A 703 -7.49 36.57 24.07
N ALA A 704 -8.42 37.40 23.59
CA ALA A 704 -8.97 38.51 24.36
C ALA A 704 -9.74 38.02 25.61
N VAL A 705 -10.58 36.98 25.46
CA VAL A 705 -11.31 36.37 26.58
C VAL A 705 -10.34 35.79 27.62
N LEU A 706 -9.35 35.00 27.18
CA LEU A 706 -8.34 34.44 28.09
C LEU A 706 -7.54 35.52 28.82
N THR A 707 -7.24 36.63 28.14
CA THR A 707 -6.55 37.78 28.76
C THR A 707 -7.42 38.44 29.83
N GLN A 708 -8.73 38.53 29.60
CA GLN A 708 -9.68 39.08 30.57
C GLN A 708 -9.86 38.16 31.78
N ASP A 709 -9.92 36.85 31.57
CA ASP A 709 -10.04 35.86 32.65
C ASP A 709 -8.80 35.87 33.56
N VAL A 710 -7.60 35.96 32.99
CA VAL A 710 -6.34 36.10 33.76
C VAL A 710 -6.33 37.39 34.58
N GLN A 711 -6.82 38.50 34.02
CA GLN A 711 -6.93 39.76 34.76
C GLN A 711 -7.97 39.71 35.89
N ALA A 712 -9.06 38.96 35.69
CA ALA A 712 -10.10 38.78 36.70
C ALA A 712 -9.65 37.87 37.86
N GLU A 713 -8.89 36.80 37.57
CA GLU A 713 -8.28 35.95 38.60
C GLU A 713 -7.23 36.71 39.43
N ASP A 714 -6.44 37.59 38.80
CA ASP A 714 -5.47 38.46 39.49
C ASP A 714 -6.14 39.41 40.49
N LEU A 715 -7.36 39.87 40.22
CA LEU A 715 -8.14 40.74 41.12
C LEU A 715 -8.78 39.99 42.30
N GLN A 716 -8.85 38.65 42.24
CA GLN A 716 -9.46 37.81 43.28
C GLN A 716 -8.44 37.11 44.17
N ARG A 717 -7.13 37.16 43.87
CA ARG A 717 -6.09 36.59 44.74
C ARG A 717 -5.82 37.50 45.94
N PRO A 718 -6.03 37.04 47.19
CA PRO A 718 -5.65 37.79 48.38
C PRO A 718 -4.13 37.95 48.46
N GLU A 719 -3.66 39.10 48.92
CA GLU A 719 -2.23 39.42 49.07
C GLU A 719 -1.53 38.40 49.98
N THR A 720 -0.89 37.38 49.39
CA THR A 720 0.00 36.48 50.13
C THR A 720 1.39 36.43 49.47
N GLY A 721 2.42 36.76 50.26
CA GLY A 721 3.82 36.35 50.04
C GLY A 721 4.61 37.08 48.95
N SER A 722 5.80 37.58 49.29
CA SER A 722 6.67 38.38 48.40
C SER A 722 7.38 37.62 47.28
N ASP A 723 7.31 36.28 47.25
CA ASP A 723 8.06 35.47 46.26
C ASP A 723 7.25 35.18 44.98
N ASP A 724 5.91 35.11 45.05
CA ASP A 724 5.05 34.87 43.87
C ASP A 724 4.98 36.08 42.91
N LYS A 725 5.29 37.28 43.40
CA LYS A 725 5.25 38.51 42.59
C LYS A 725 6.27 38.51 41.45
N LYS A 726 7.42 37.83 41.60
CA LYS A 726 8.44 37.75 40.54
C LYS A 726 8.01 36.84 39.40
N GLU A 727 7.41 35.70 39.71
CA GLU A 727 6.98 34.72 38.70
C GLU A 727 5.79 35.25 37.89
N VAL A 728 4.83 35.90 38.56
CA VAL A 728 3.70 36.59 37.90
C VAL A 728 4.17 37.76 37.04
N SER A 729 5.19 38.52 37.47
CA SER A 729 5.77 39.60 36.66
C SER A 729 6.50 39.08 35.40
N SER A 730 7.14 37.91 35.51
CA SER A 730 7.83 37.26 34.38
C SER A 730 6.82 36.71 33.37
N LEU A 731 5.72 36.11 33.85
CA LEU A 731 4.61 35.68 32.99
C LEU A 731 3.92 36.86 32.30
N ARG A 732 3.71 37.99 33.00
CA ARG A 732 3.23 39.23 32.38
C ARG A 732 4.18 39.72 31.29
N SER A 733 5.48 39.80 31.56
CA SER A 733 6.46 40.22 30.56
C SER A 733 6.42 39.33 29.31
N ALA A 734 6.30 38.01 29.48
CA ALA A 734 6.20 37.07 28.37
C ALA A 734 4.90 37.28 27.57
N VAL A 735 3.74 37.36 28.24
CA VAL A 735 2.44 37.58 27.58
C VAL A 735 2.40 38.91 26.84
N THR A 736 2.93 39.99 27.43
CA THR A 736 2.96 41.31 26.79
C THR A 736 3.91 41.33 25.59
N PHE A 737 5.05 40.64 25.69
CA PHE A 737 6.00 40.47 24.59
C PHE A 737 5.35 39.72 23.41
N PHE A 738 4.72 38.57 23.66
CA PHE A 738 4.03 37.80 22.62
C PHE A 738 2.84 38.55 22.01
N ALA A 739 2.07 39.29 22.81
CA ALA A 739 0.96 40.12 22.31
C ALA A 739 1.45 41.31 21.45
N SER A 740 2.62 41.89 21.78
CA SER A 740 3.22 42.95 20.99
C SER A 740 3.78 42.45 19.66
N ASP A 741 4.43 41.29 19.66
CA ASP A 741 5.02 40.67 18.46
C ASP A 741 3.94 40.19 17.47
N ALA A 742 2.83 39.66 18.01
CA ALA A 742 1.64 39.32 17.23
C ALA A 742 0.96 40.55 16.62
N ARG A 743 0.92 41.69 17.32
CA ARG A 743 0.36 42.96 16.79
C ARG A 743 1.22 43.56 15.69
N VAL A 744 2.55 43.56 15.83
CA VAL A 744 3.48 44.06 14.81
C VAL A 744 3.38 43.22 13.53
N SER A 745 3.30 41.89 13.68
CA SER A 745 3.09 40.97 12.56
C SER A 745 1.71 41.10 11.91
N ALA A 746 0.69 41.55 12.65
CA ALA A 746 -0.65 41.79 12.13
C ALA A 746 -0.76 43.13 11.37
N SER A 747 -0.09 44.19 11.83
CA SER A 747 -0.10 45.50 11.16
C SER A 747 0.61 45.47 9.80
N SER A 748 1.69 44.70 9.67
CA SER A 748 2.41 44.56 8.39
C SER A 748 1.58 43.85 7.30
N VAL A 749 0.55 43.11 7.68
CA VAL A 749 -0.36 42.43 6.74
C VAL A 749 -1.56 43.33 6.39
N SER A 750 -2.06 44.15 7.33
CA SER A 750 -3.15 45.09 7.03
C SER A 750 -2.73 46.25 6.14
N ASP A 751 -1.50 46.76 6.34
CA ASP A 751 -1.02 47.93 5.60
C ASP A 751 -0.74 47.61 4.12
N ASN A 752 -0.41 46.34 3.81
CA ASN A 752 -0.25 45.88 2.42
C ASN A 752 -1.58 45.66 1.67
N VAL A 753 -2.72 45.60 2.38
CA VAL A 753 -4.06 45.40 1.78
C VAL A 753 -4.79 46.72 1.57
N ALA A 754 -4.50 47.75 2.38
CA ALA A 754 -5.15 49.05 2.26
C ALA A 754 -4.66 49.89 1.06
N ASP A 755 -3.42 49.67 0.57
CA ASP A 755 -2.84 50.45 -0.54
C ASP A 755 -3.22 49.95 -1.94
N SER A 756 -3.92 48.83 -2.08
CA SER A 756 -4.32 48.29 -3.40
C SER A 756 -5.69 48.77 -3.93
N ASP A 757 -6.44 49.59 -3.16
CA ASP A 757 -7.84 49.93 -3.45
C ASP A 757 -8.11 51.40 -3.83
N LEU A 758 -7.12 52.10 -4.41
CA LEU A 758 -7.32 53.47 -4.93
C LEU A 758 -6.70 53.67 -6.33
N SER A 759 -7.45 53.35 -7.38
CA SER A 759 -7.52 54.12 -8.64
C SER A 759 -8.52 53.48 -9.61
N SER A 760 -9.78 53.88 -9.49
CA SER A 760 -10.75 53.76 -10.58
C SER A 760 -11.13 55.17 -11.02
N GLY A 761 -10.80 55.51 -12.27
CA GLY A 761 -11.32 56.70 -12.95
C GLY A 761 -10.30 57.44 -13.79
N SER A 762 -10.36 57.25 -15.12
CA SER A 762 -10.82 58.29 -16.04
C SER A 762 -10.70 57.84 -17.50
N ASP A 763 -11.74 58.16 -18.26
CA ASP A 763 -11.83 58.15 -19.72
C ASP A 763 -10.62 58.77 -20.43
N GLU A 764 -10.25 58.26 -21.61
CA GLU A 764 -10.38 58.99 -22.89
C GLU A 764 -9.56 58.37 -24.06
N LYS A 765 -10.24 58.31 -25.22
CA LYS A 765 -9.75 58.62 -26.58
C LYS A 765 -8.77 57.69 -27.30
N LEU A 766 -9.38 56.92 -28.21
CA LEU A 766 -9.05 56.84 -29.64
C LEU A 766 -8.03 57.89 -30.13
N VAL A 767 -6.87 57.42 -30.59
CA VAL A 767 -6.03 58.12 -31.56
C VAL A 767 -5.64 57.14 -32.66
N ASN A 768 -6.14 57.42 -33.86
CA ASN A 768 -5.62 56.94 -35.14
C ASN A 768 -4.19 57.41 -35.32
N THR A 769 -3.30 56.53 -35.77
CA THR A 769 -2.19 56.93 -36.64
C THR A 769 -1.94 55.86 -37.69
N GLU A 770 -2.13 56.29 -38.93
CA GLU A 770 -1.72 55.68 -40.18
C GLU A 770 -0.19 55.57 -40.29
N ASP A 771 0.21 54.67 -41.20
CA ASP A 771 1.37 54.73 -42.08
C ASP A 771 2.77 54.92 -41.48
N THR A 772 3.58 53.87 -41.61
CA THR A 772 4.91 54.04 -42.20
C THR A 772 5.30 52.81 -43.02
N ASN A 773 5.30 53.02 -44.34
CA ASN A 773 5.97 52.22 -45.35
C ASN A 773 7.47 52.13 -45.08
N ILE A 774 8.02 50.92 -44.97
CA ILE A 774 9.41 50.63 -45.38
C ILE A 774 9.41 49.29 -46.13
N ALA A 775 9.63 49.37 -47.44
CA ALA A 775 9.98 48.27 -48.32
C ALA A 775 11.46 48.47 -48.78
N PRO A 776 12.06 47.58 -49.58
CA PRO A 776 12.89 46.50 -49.06
C PRO A 776 14.34 46.54 -49.62
N SER A 777 15.28 45.97 -48.86
CA SER A 777 16.63 45.58 -49.32
C SER A 777 17.04 44.37 -48.51
N GLY A 778 17.63 43.29 -49.01
CA GLY A 778 18.12 42.93 -50.32
C GLY A 778 18.68 41.51 -50.17
N THR A 779 18.34 40.66 -51.12
CA THR A 779 19.11 39.54 -51.69
C THR A 779 20.30 38.89 -50.94
N CYS A 780 20.21 37.55 -50.94
CA CYS A 780 21.23 36.57 -51.33
C CYS A 780 22.04 35.88 -50.23
N LEU A 781 21.70 34.61 -49.99
CA LEU A 781 22.65 33.55 -49.68
C LEU A 781 22.25 32.28 -50.45
N THR A 782 23.10 31.91 -51.40
CA THR A 782 23.18 30.60 -52.05
C THR A 782 24.01 29.66 -51.18
N GLN A 783 23.47 28.49 -50.83
CA GLN A 783 24.01 27.19 -51.22
C GLN A 783 22.95 26.11 -51.02
#